data_AF-A0A1Q9C3U8-F1
#
_entry.id   AF-A0A1Q9C3U8-F1
#
_cell.length_a   1.000
_cell.length_b   1.000
_cell.length_c   1.000
_cell.angle_alpha   90.00
_cell.angle_beta   90.00
_cell.angle_gamma   90.00
#
_symmetry.space_group_name_H-M   'P 1'
#
loop_
_entity.id
_entity.type
_entity.pdbx_description
1 polymer ?
#
loop_
_entity_poly.entity_id
_entity_poly.type
_entity_poly.pdbx_seq_one_letter_code
_entity_poly.pdbx_strand_id
1 'polypeptide(L)'
;MADAAEAGKPQSQAEFILYTTLRIIGVLVSIYMFLMGLDMMGSSFLVLGGKGAGDLFTIVDNPDLIFGAKERKDVDKVAIKKDELVISCLRSLAMDAIQKANSGHPGTPMARALRLALLWGDFLEQMGAGTSCCKKDEIVEVSNVIHQNHHEEAPGPIPELETESAGMEAEKSVEPFEPFPPESFDQPRLSVDPMLLRGISLRKSLRKLGRIWMTKPSQLTSTDHQVLSDASVKVDRFDVFISHTWETSAKLKIWALTLQTGWRCIVVSWLVFNLLAAFLSISDSLPPLNPYWFSHGYWSGWVVMAPWMRIAGILSFVVGLAVAAYWPNWPRSDLAFVDVVSIDQADPSMTQRGVYGLGGFLALSRELMVLWSPPLFTRLWCVFELAAFRKANPNGKIVLAPLYVEVLVGIILLWLLFMQILHFLLYTFVPASQIFVFLGLLPILLCIHQARKTFGQKRQLLANLRKFDLSLASCSNDFDRRFIYAGIRAWYGSYEAFTEYVRGPVFQELVSPLLSFQVPLRYWILIGLFEMSSLLEFTVAFIRGGAPIELVLSQLLASVLSQILWRLLAMQLVFFLCDRCSFSGFGCIDLLVSFGIWLLVVAFLFGSFQLTGFAEANGLALSAASALLASVASFLSFGGYTCLMRRLSPKRGSFTPNDSPILDEKQGPKRGSSTPDVSPALGENQA
;
A
#
# COMPACT_ATOMS: atom_id res chain seq x y z
N MET A 1 51.18 28.86 -9.21
CA MET A 1 50.83 29.77 -10.33
C MET A 1 51.11 29.16 -11.69
N ALA A 2 52.20 28.40 -11.88
CA ALA A 2 52.46 27.65 -13.11
C ALA A 2 51.43 26.51 -13.36
N ASP A 3 51.01 25.78 -12.33
CA ASP A 3 50.03 24.69 -12.48
C ASP A 3 48.59 25.16 -12.72
N ALA A 4 48.28 26.42 -12.37
CA ALA A 4 46.96 27.02 -12.62
C ALA A 4 46.81 27.49 -14.08
N ALA A 5 47.91 27.66 -14.82
CA ALA A 5 47.89 27.99 -16.24
C ALA A 5 47.59 26.78 -17.13
N GLU A 6 47.69 25.55 -16.60
CA GLU A 6 47.44 24.33 -17.35
C GLU A 6 45.96 23.89 -17.32
N ALA A 7 45.18 24.37 -16.34
CA ALA A 7 43.74 24.11 -16.21
C ALA A 7 42.86 24.87 -17.22
N GLY A 8 43.46 25.74 -18.05
CA GLY A 8 42.79 26.53 -19.09
C GLY A 8 42.93 25.98 -20.52
N LYS A 9 43.45 24.76 -20.72
CA LYS A 9 43.53 24.17 -22.06
C LYS A 9 42.11 23.89 -22.59
N PRO A 10 41.80 24.24 -23.85
CA PRO A 10 40.49 23.96 -24.44
C PRO A 10 40.27 22.44 -24.42
N GLN A 11 39.18 22.05 -23.76
CA GLN A 11 38.72 20.66 -23.65
C GLN A 11 38.68 20.04 -25.05
N SER A 12 39.31 18.87 -25.23
CA SER A 12 39.41 18.28 -26.57
C SER A 12 38.00 18.04 -27.14
N GLN A 13 37.83 18.15 -28.46
CA GLN A 13 36.52 17.93 -29.11
C GLN A 13 35.90 16.58 -28.70
N ALA A 14 36.73 15.56 -28.50
CA ALA A 14 36.32 14.23 -28.04
C ALA A 14 35.80 14.24 -26.59
N GLU A 15 36.48 14.93 -25.67
CA GLU A 15 35.99 15.11 -24.29
C GLU A 15 34.69 15.92 -24.28
N PHE A 16 34.61 17.01 -25.05
CA PHE A 16 33.40 17.81 -25.14
C PHE A 16 32.20 16.99 -25.64
N ILE A 17 32.39 16.17 -26.68
CA ILE A 17 31.36 15.25 -27.19
C ILE A 17 30.99 14.22 -26.12
N LEU A 18 31.96 13.55 -25.50
CA LEU A 18 31.73 12.53 -24.47
C LEU A 18 30.96 13.10 -23.26
N TYR A 19 31.37 14.26 -22.75
CA TYR A 19 30.67 14.94 -21.67
C TYR A 19 29.25 15.34 -22.09
N THR A 20 29.06 15.84 -23.31
CA THR A 20 27.73 16.21 -23.82
C THR A 20 26.81 14.98 -23.95
N THR A 21 27.32 13.87 -24.46
CA THR A 21 26.57 12.60 -24.57
C THR A 21 26.19 12.04 -23.21
N LEU A 22 27.13 11.97 -22.26
CA LEU A 22 26.85 11.53 -20.89
C LEU A 22 25.81 12.42 -20.19
N ARG A 23 25.81 13.73 -20.48
CA ARG A 23 24.81 14.68 -19.96
C ARG A 23 23.42 14.46 -20.55
N ILE A 24 23.30 14.24 -21.87
CA ILE A 24 22.01 13.91 -22.51
C ILE A 24 21.45 12.62 -21.92
N ILE A 25 22.28 11.59 -21.77
CA ILE A 25 21.89 10.33 -21.12
C ILE A 25 21.44 10.60 -19.68
N GLY A 26 22.17 11.42 -18.91
CA GLY A 26 21.79 11.80 -17.55
C GLY A 26 20.42 12.49 -17.47
N VAL A 27 20.12 13.42 -18.38
CA VAL A 27 18.80 14.06 -18.47
C VAL A 27 17.72 13.03 -18.80
N LEU A 28 17.94 12.16 -19.79
CA LEU A 28 16.98 11.12 -20.17
C LEU A 28 16.73 10.13 -19.03
N VAL A 29 17.77 9.72 -18.31
CA VAL A 29 17.66 8.87 -17.12
C VAL A 29 16.90 9.61 -16.01
N SER A 30 17.14 10.89 -15.81
CA SER A 30 16.41 11.69 -14.81
C SER A 30 14.92 11.76 -15.13
N ILE A 31 14.59 12.07 -16.39
CA ILE A 31 13.21 12.08 -16.87
C ILE A 31 12.60 10.69 -16.72
N TYR A 32 13.32 9.62 -17.10
CA TYR A 32 12.85 8.25 -16.94
C TYR A 32 12.58 7.90 -15.47
N MET A 33 13.47 8.23 -14.54
CA MET A 33 13.26 7.96 -13.11
C MET A 33 12.08 8.77 -12.55
N PHE A 34 11.88 10.00 -13.02
CA PHE A 34 10.69 10.79 -12.71
C PHE A 34 9.41 10.13 -13.23
N LEU A 35 9.40 9.73 -14.52
CA LEU A 35 8.28 9.03 -15.15
C LEU A 35 8.02 7.67 -14.49
N MET A 36 9.05 6.95 -14.07
CA MET A 36 8.92 5.71 -13.30
C MET A 36 8.31 5.98 -11.92
N GLY A 37 8.66 7.10 -11.29
CA GLY A 37 7.97 7.60 -10.09
C GLY A 37 6.48 7.85 -10.35
N LEU A 38 6.13 8.44 -11.51
CA LEU A 38 4.74 8.60 -11.93
C LEU A 38 4.04 7.27 -12.23
N ASP A 39 4.73 6.31 -12.82
CA ASP A 39 4.21 4.96 -13.08
C ASP A 39 4.01 4.16 -11.77
N MET A 40 4.91 4.33 -10.79
CA MET A 40 4.75 3.79 -9.44
C MET A 40 3.56 4.41 -8.69
N MET A 41 3.13 5.64 -9.04
CA MET A 41 1.86 6.20 -8.57
C MET A 41 0.64 5.44 -9.15
N GLY A 42 0.85 4.60 -10.17
CA GLY A 42 -0.12 3.67 -10.73
C GLY A 42 -1.42 4.34 -11.20
N SER A 43 -2.53 3.64 -11.00
CA SER A 43 -3.90 4.09 -11.26
C SER A 43 -4.34 5.35 -10.50
N SER A 44 -3.45 6.00 -9.76
CA SER A 44 -3.69 7.34 -9.25
C SER A 44 -3.79 8.39 -10.36
N PHE A 45 -3.12 8.19 -11.50
CA PHE A 45 -3.30 8.99 -12.72
C PHE A 45 -4.57 8.64 -13.51
N LEU A 46 -5.14 7.43 -13.34
CA LEU A 46 -6.47 7.11 -13.88
C LEU A 46 -7.56 8.02 -13.29
N VAL A 47 -7.33 8.59 -12.11
CA VAL A 47 -8.23 9.60 -11.51
C VAL A 47 -8.02 11.01 -12.07
N LEU A 48 -6.94 11.26 -12.81
CA LEU A 48 -6.75 12.50 -13.58
C LEU A 48 -7.25 12.37 -15.04
N GLY A 49 -7.75 11.20 -15.49
CA GLY A 49 -8.32 11.11 -16.83
C GLY A 49 -8.64 9.75 -17.44
N GLY A 50 -9.07 8.72 -16.70
CA GLY A 50 -9.46 7.47 -17.36
C GLY A 50 -10.52 6.64 -16.66
N LYS A 51 -11.66 6.49 -17.36
CA LYS A 51 -12.66 5.41 -17.47
C LYS A 51 -13.08 4.54 -16.26
N GLY A 52 -12.54 4.68 -15.06
CA GLY A 52 -12.90 3.89 -13.87
C GLY A 52 -13.60 4.69 -12.76
N ALA A 53 -13.80 6.00 -12.93
CA ALA A 53 -14.48 6.82 -11.93
C ALA A 53 -16.01 6.59 -11.91
N GLY A 54 -16.60 6.08 -12.99
CA GLY A 54 -18.06 5.87 -13.09
C GLY A 54 -18.60 4.79 -12.14
N ASP A 55 -17.83 3.75 -11.86
CA ASP A 55 -18.29 2.62 -11.04
C ASP A 55 -18.13 2.85 -9.52
N LEU A 56 -17.45 3.93 -9.11
CA LEU A 56 -17.34 4.30 -7.69
C LEU A 56 -18.51 5.18 -7.22
N PHE A 57 -19.29 5.75 -8.15
CA PHE A 57 -20.43 6.63 -7.86
C PHE A 57 -21.80 5.99 -8.12
N THR A 58 -21.87 4.78 -8.69
CA THR A 58 -23.15 4.05 -8.82
C THR A 58 -23.64 3.43 -7.50
N ILE A 59 -22.79 3.32 -6.48
CA ILE A 59 -23.17 2.81 -5.14
C ILE A 59 -23.59 3.94 -4.18
N VAL A 60 -23.40 5.21 -4.56
CA VAL A 60 -23.72 6.36 -3.72
C VAL A 60 -24.56 7.35 -4.50
N ASP A 61 -25.82 6.98 -4.77
CA ASP A 61 -26.93 7.93 -5.03
C ASP A 61 -28.27 7.19 -4.91
N ASN A 62 -28.78 7.08 -3.68
CA ASN A 62 -30.21 7.28 -3.31
C ASN A 62 -30.49 6.84 -1.86
N PRO A 63 -30.40 7.74 -0.87
CA PRO A 63 -30.83 7.48 0.50
C PRO A 63 -32.37 7.37 0.66
N ASP A 64 -33.15 7.77 -0.33
CA ASP A 64 -34.60 7.96 -0.16
C ASP A 64 -35.48 6.77 -0.60
N LEU A 65 -34.92 5.73 -1.24
CA LEU A 65 -35.71 4.57 -1.67
C LEU A 65 -35.87 3.46 -0.60
N ILE A 66 -35.26 3.60 0.58
CA ILE A 66 -35.27 2.55 1.62
C ILE A 66 -36.49 2.66 2.56
N PHE A 67 -37.23 3.78 2.57
CA PHE A 67 -38.40 3.94 3.45
C PHE A 67 -39.71 3.38 2.88
N GLY A 68 -39.72 2.79 1.68
CA GLY A 68 -40.91 2.15 1.09
C GLY A 68 -40.92 0.62 1.04
N ALA A 69 -39.77 -0.04 1.25
CA ALA A 69 -39.63 -1.48 1.01
C ALA A 69 -39.76 -2.36 2.26
N LYS A 70 -40.48 -1.90 3.29
CA LYS A 70 -40.71 -2.67 4.53
C LYS A 70 -41.91 -3.62 4.44
N GLU A 71 -42.67 -3.59 3.34
CA GLU A 71 -43.77 -4.52 3.06
C GLU A 71 -43.65 -5.10 1.65
N ARG A 72 -42.77 -6.09 1.49
CA ARG A 72 -42.86 -7.14 0.45
C ARG A 72 -41.81 -8.22 0.74
N LYS A 73 -42.06 -8.98 1.81
CA LYS A 73 -41.45 -10.30 1.95
C LYS A 73 -42.28 -11.27 1.10
N ASP A 74 -41.60 -12.10 0.33
CA ASP A 74 -42.13 -13.23 -0.45
C ASP A 74 -42.77 -12.97 -1.82
N VAL A 75 -42.16 -12.10 -2.65
CA VAL A 75 -42.42 -12.10 -4.11
C VAL A 75 -41.11 -12.24 -4.91
N ASP A 76 -40.95 -13.44 -5.48
CA ASP A 76 -40.19 -13.86 -6.67
C ASP A 76 -38.68 -13.58 -6.83
N LYS A 77 -37.86 -14.52 -6.32
CA LYS A 77 -36.48 -14.78 -6.78
C LYS A 77 -36.36 -15.09 -8.28
N VAL A 78 -37.47 -15.41 -8.96
CA VAL A 78 -37.55 -15.71 -10.39
C VAL A 78 -37.61 -14.42 -11.22
N ALA A 79 -38.25 -13.37 -10.72
CA ALA A 79 -38.34 -12.06 -11.41
C ALA A 79 -36.98 -11.36 -11.47
N ILE A 80 -36.23 -11.36 -10.35
CA ILE A 80 -34.90 -10.75 -10.26
C ILE A 80 -33.90 -11.38 -11.25
N LYS A 81 -33.95 -12.71 -11.44
CA LYS A 81 -33.12 -13.40 -12.44
C LYS A 81 -33.50 -13.04 -13.89
N LYS A 82 -34.78 -12.75 -14.15
CA LYS A 82 -35.27 -12.39 -15.48
C LYS A 82 -34.76 -11.00 -15.89
N ASP A 83 -34.78 -10.04 -14.97
CA ASP A 83 -34.33 -8.68 -15.22
C ASP A 83 -32.82 -8.61 -15.46
N GLU A 84 -32.03 -9.33 -14.65
CA GLU A 84 -30.58 -9.46 -14.88
C GLU A 84 -30.25 -10.09 -16.24
N LEU A 85 -31.04 -11.08 -16.68
CA LEU A 85 -30.87 -11.73 -17.97
C LEU A 85 -31.20 -10.79 -19.13
N VAL A 86 -32.28 -10.01 -19.04
CA VAL A 86 -32.67 -9.03 -20.07
C VAL A 86 -31.61 -7.94 -20.21
N ILE A 87 -31.09 -7.43 -19.09
CA ILE A 87 -30.04 -6.41 -19.10
C ILE A 87 -28.75 -6.95 -19.72
N SER A 88 -28.38 -8.19 -19.37
CA SER A 88 -27.19 -8.85 -19.92
C SER A 88 -27.33 -9.15 -21.41
N CYS A 89 -28.55 -9.50 -21.86
CA CYS A 89 -28.88 -9.70 -23.26
C CYS A 89 -28.73 -8.39 -24.07
N LEU A 90 -29.29 -7.28 -23.58
CA LEU A 90 -29.16 -5.96 -24.24
C LEU A 90 -27.71 -5.51 -24.37
N ARG A 91 -26.88 -5.76 -23.33
CA ARG A 91 -25.45 -5.48 -23.37
C ARG A 91 -24.74 -6.32 -24.42
N SER A 92 -25.04 -7.62 -24.47
CA SER A 92 -24.41 -8.56 -25.39
C SER A 92 -24.76 -8.22 -26.84
N LEU A 93 -26.04 -7.94 -27.14
CA LEU A 93 -26.49 -7.50 -28.47
C LEU A 93 -25.78 -6.22 -28.93
N ALA A 94 -25.61 -5.24 -28.05
CA ALA A 94 -24.90 -4.01 -28.38
C ALA A 94 -23.41 -4.26 -28.68
N MET A 95 -22.76 -5.13 -27.91
CA MET A 95 -21.37 -5.52 -28.16
C MET A 95 -21.24 -6.28 -29.48
N ASP A 96 -22.08 -7.28 -29.72
CA ASP A 96 -22.01 -8.16 -30.88
C ASP A 96 -22.34 -7.40 -32.18
N ALA A 97 -23.35 -6.53 -32.16
CA ALA A 97 -23.72 -5.73 -33.34
C ALA A 97 -22.61 -4.75 -33.74
N ILE A 98 -21.97 -4.08 -32.77
CA ILE A 98 -20.90 -3.14 -33.02
C ILE A 98 -19.62 -3.86 -33.44
N GLN A 99 -19.32 -5.02 -32.84
CA GLN A 99 -18.22 -5.87 -33.24
C GLN A 99 -18.40 -6.35 -34.69
N LYS A 100 -19.61 -6.77 -35.05
CA LYS A 100 -19.94 -7.22 -36.43
C LYS A 100 -19.87 -6.07 -37.44
N ALA A 101 -20.27 -4.86 -37.05
CA ALA A 101 -20.17 -3.68 -37.90
C ALA A 101 -18.76 -3.07 -37.96
N ASN A 102 -17.84 -3.52 -37.10
CA ASN A 102 -16.49 -2.96 -36.87
C ASN A 102 -16.49 -1.44 -36.68
N SER A 103 -17.61 -0.88 -36.20
CA SER A 103 -17.85 0.56 -36.09
C SER A 103 -19.04 0.82 -35.16
N GLY A 104 -18.88 1.76 -34.22
CA GLY A 104 -19.90 2.12 -33.24
C GLY A 104 -19.36 2.29 -31.81
N HIS A 105 -20.21 2.79 -30.90
CA HIS A 105 -19.84 3.07 -29.50
C HIS A 105 -20.65 2.18 -28.54
N PRO A 106 -20.10 1.07 -28.02
CA PRO A 106 -20.85 0.12 -27.20
C PRO A 106 -21.11 0.64 -25.78
N GLY A 107 -20.35 1.65 -25.33
CA GLY A 107 -20.42 2.18 -23.97
C GLY A 107 -21.79 2.76 -23.60
N THR A 108 -22.39 3.58 -24.48
CA THR A 108 -23.68 4.22 -24.17
C THR A 108 -24.84 3.22 -24.11
N PRO A 109 -25.01 2.28 -25.07
CA PRO A 109 -26.02 1.22 -24.96
C PRO A 109 -25.83 0.33 -23.73
N MET A 110 -24.59 -0.06 -23.41
CA MET A 110 -24.32 -0.94 -22.27
C MET A 110 -24.60 -0.28 -20.92
N ALA A 111 -24.25 1.01 -20.80
CA ALA A 111 -24.49 1.79 -19.58
C ALA A 111 -25.98 2.07 -19.37
N ARG A 112 -26.76 2.19 -20.45
CA ARG A 112 -28.20 2.49 -20.38
C ARG A 112 -29.08 1.24 -20.38
N ALA A 113 -28.54 0.04 -20.52
CA ALA A 113 -29.30 -1.21 -20.58
C ALA A 113 -30.25 -1.41 -19.37
N LEU A 114 -29.82 -1.09 -18.15
CA LEU A 114 -30.68 -1.14 -16.95
C LEU A 114 -31.84 -0.15 -17.06
N ARG A 115 -31.54 1.09 -17.46
CA ARG A 115 -32.55 2.14 -17.61
C ARG A 115 -33.53 1.84 -18.72
N LEU A 116 -33.07 1.22 -19.80
CA LEU A 116 -33.89 0.78 -20.92
C LEU A 116 -34.79 -0.40 -20.52
N ALA A 117 -34.27 -1.38 -19.78
CA ALA A 117 -35.06 -2.50 -19.27
C ALA A 117 -36.21 -2.02 -18.35
N LEU A 118 -35.93 -1.06 -17.46
CA LEU A 118 -36.95 -0.45 -16.60
C LEU A 118 -37.96 0.38 -17.41
N LEU A 119 -37.49 1.22 -18.34
CA LEU A 119 -38.36 2.07 -19.14
C LEU A 119 -39.27 1.26 -20.06
N TRP A 120 -38.74 0.20 -20.69
CA TRP A 120 -39.48 -0.61 -21.67
C TRP A 120 -40.34 -1.70 -21.01
N GLY A 121 -39.98 -2.17 -19.80
CA GLY A 121 -40.83 -3.06 -19.00
C GLY A 121 -42.14 -2.39 -18.60
N ASP A 122 -42.05 -1.16 -18.06
CA ASP A 122 -43.22 -0.37 -17.67
C ASP A 122 -44.04 0.12 -18.88
N PHE A 123 -43.38 0.40 -20.01
CA PHE A 123 -44.04 0.89 -21.24
C PHE A 123 -44.77 -0.22 -22.01
N LEU A 124 -44.30 -1.47 -21.95
CA LEU A 124 -44.96 -2.61 -22.58
C LEU A 124 -46.22 -3.06 -21.83
N GLU A 125 -46.30 -2.87 -20.51
CA GLU A 125 -47.56 -3.06 -19.76
C GLU A 125 -48.62 -2.03 -20.17
N GLN A 126 -48.23 -0.79 -20.49
CA GLN A 126 -49.15 0.24 -21.00
C GLN A 126 -49.57 0.02 -22.46
N MET A 127 -48.74 -0.61 -23.30
CA MET A 127 -49.11 -0.94 -24.68
C MET A 127 -49.92 -2.23 -24.82
N GLY A 128 -50.05 -3.02 -23.75
CA GLY A 128 -50.91 -4.20 -23.68
C GLY A 128 -52.43 -3.92 -23.71
N ALA A 129 -52.84 -2.65 -23.63
CA ALA A 129 -54.20 -2.19 -23.87
C ALA A 129 -54.17 -1.06 -24.90
N GLY A 130 -54.52 -1.40 -26.14
CA GLY A 130 -54.46 -0.59 -27.34
C GLY A 130 -54.44 0.93 -27.18
N THR A 131 -53.38 1.55 -27.66
CA THR A 131 -53.45 2.90 -28.25
C THR A 131 -52.56 2.96 -29.50
N SER A 132 -53.20 2.77 -30.65
CA SER A 132 -52.71 3.32 -31.91
C SER A 132 -52.78 4.85 -31.82
N CYS A 133 -51.65 5.55 -32.00
CA CYS A 133 -51.70 6.92 -32.49
C CYS A 133 -51.36 6.90 -33.99
N CYS A 134 -52.30 6.35 -34.77
CA CYS A 134 -52.58 6.61 -36.19
C CYS A 134 -53.55 5.53 -36.69
N LYS A 135 -54.75 5.96 -37.09
CA LYS A 135 -55.78 5.12 -37.70
C LYS A 135 -55.49 4.82 -39.16
N LYS A 136 -56.06 3.68 -39.60
CA LYS A 136 -56.34 3.16 -40.96
C LYS A 136 -55.15 2.55 -41.69
N ASP A 137 -55.27 1.41 -42.37
CA ASP A 137 -56.28 0.36 -42.52
C ASP A 137 -55.47 -0.77 -43.20
N GLU A 138 -55.49 -2.01 -42.70
CA GLU A 138 -55.68 -3.23 -43.50
C GLU A 138 -55.62 -4.47 -42.59
N ILE A 139 -56.70 -5.24 -42.68
CA ILE A 139 -56.96 -6.50 -42.01
C ILE A 139 -56.39 -7.62 -42.89
N VAL A 140 -55.92 -8.72 -42.29
CA VAL A 140 -56.29 -10.13 -42.57
C VAL A 140 -55.28 -10.99 -41.78
N GLU A 141 -55.63 -11.44 -40.58
CA GLU A 141 -56.23 -12.76 -40.27
C GLU A 141 -55.17 -13.89 -40.29
N VAL A 142 -54.70 -14.29 -39.10
CA VAL A 142 -53.96 -15.55 -38.93
C VAL A 142 -54.89 -16.52 -38.23
N SER A 143 -55.51 -17.37 -39.03
CA SER A 143 -56.18 -18.58 -38.59
C SER A 143 -55.21 -19.75 -38.56
N ASN A 144 -55.52 -20.65 -37.63
CA ASN A 144 -54.76 -21.79 -37.16
C ASN A 144 -54.57 -22.92 -38.20
N VAL A 145 -53.36 -23.50 -38.18
CA VAL A 145 -53.04 -24.96 -38.20
C VAL A 145 -53.28 -25.74 -39.53
N ILE A 146 -52.24 -26.51 -39.94
CA ILE A 146 -52.23 -27.94 -40.37
C ILE A 146 -51.32 -28.24 -41.60
N HIS A 147 -50.37 -29.19 -41.40
CA HIS A 147 -49.63 -30.09 -42.35
C HIS A 147 -48.76 -29.46 -43.48
N GLN A 148 -47.66 -30.03 -44.00
CA GLN A 148 -46.86 -31.26 -43.83
C GLN A 148 -45.54 -31.09 -44.64
N ASN A 149 -44.49 -31.81 -44.24
CA ASN A 149 -43.41 -32.45 -45.03
C ASN A 149 -42.64 -31.70 -46.14
N HIS A 150 -41.30 -31.80 -46.09
CA HIS A 150 -40.49 -32.35 -47.18
C HIS A 150 -39.15 -32.93 -46.68
N HIS A 151 -38.76 -34.03 -47.34
CA HIS A 151 -37.68 -35.00 -47.12
C HIS A 151 -36.25 -34.50 -47.44
N GLU A 152 -35.25 -34.93 -46.65
CA GLU A 152 -34.06 -35.77 -46.96
C GLU A 152 -32.90 -35.16 -47.76
N GLU A 153 -31.69 -35.20 -47.17
CA GLU A 153 -30.56 -36.05 -47.63
C GLU A 153 -29.36 -35.98 -46.65
N ALA A 154 -28.63 -37.09 -46.49
CA ALA A 154 -27.51 -37.31 -45.57
C ALA A 154 -26.16 -37.41 -46.29
N PRO A 155 -25.03 -37.34 -45.55
CA PRO A 155 -23.92 -38.25 -45.89
C PRO A 155 -23.17 -38.85 -44.69
N GLY A 156 -23.03 -40.20 -44.71
CA GLY A 156 -21.76 -40.98 -44.64
C GLY A 156 -20.89 -41.00 -43.37
N PRO A 157 -20.50 -42.20 -42.85
CA PRO A 157 -19.61 -42.35 -41.69
C PRO A 157 -18.11 -42.40 -42.07
N ILE A 158 -17.23 -42.00 -41.13
CA ILE A 158 -15.76 -42.06 -41.23
C ILE A 158 -15.24 -43.14 -40.24
N PRO A 159 -14.19 -43.92 -40.58
CA PRO A 159 -14.00 -45.30 -40.13
C PRO A 159 -13.12 -45.49 -38.88
N GLU A 160 -13.31 -46.64 -38.23
CA GLU A 160 -12.42 -47.26 -37.23
C GLU A 160 -11.02 -47.52 -37.81
N LEU A 161 -9.99 -47.27 -36.99
CA LEU A 161 -8.62 -47.70 -37.26
C LEU A 161 -7.96 -48.20 -35.97
N GLU A 162 -7.15 -49.22 -36.18
CA GLU A 162 -6.78 -50.29 -35.27
C GLU A 162 -5.81 -49.92 -34.15
N THR A 163 -5.81 -50.82 -33.18
CA THR A 163 -4.93 -50.95 -32.02
C THR A 163 -3.48 -51.23 -32.40
N GLU A 164 -2.54 -50.47 -31.81
CA GLU A 164 -1.17 -50.93 -31.60
C GLU A 164 -0.77 -50.80 -30.12
N SER A 165 -0.35 -51.94 -29.59
CA SER A 165 0.09 -52.20 -28.23
C SER A 165 1.53 -51.76 -27.98
N ALA A 166 1.80 -51.08 -26.87
CA ALA A 166 3.14 -51.04 -26.28
C ALA A 166 3.10 -50.80 -24.76
N GLY A 167 3.68 -51.74 -24.00
CA GLY A 167 4.43 -51.47 -22.78
C GLY A 167 3.65 -51.23 -21.47
N MET A 168 3.34 -52.33 -20.79
CA MET A 168 2.84 -52.34 -19.42
C MET A 168 4.01 -52.12 -18.43
N GLU A 169 4.03 -50.99 -17.71
CA GLU A 169 4.76 -50.84 -16.44
C GLU A 169 3.76 -50.61 -15.32
N ALA A 170 3.91 -51.38 -14.25
CA ALA A 170 2.93 -51.61 -13.20
C ALA A 170 2.59 -50.36 -12.38
N GLU A 171 1.33 -49.93 -12.46
CA GLU A 171 0.74 -48.96 -11.54
C GLU A 171 0.48 -49.63 -10.18
N LYS A 172 1.11 -49.10 -9.13
CA LYS A 172 0.81 -49.49 -7.74
C LYS A 172 -0.65 -49.21 -7.45
N SER A 173 -1.38 -50.25 -7.04
CA SER A 173 -2.75 -50.18 -6.54
C SER A 173 -2.90 -49.09 -5.47
N VAL A 174 -3.57 -48.00 -5.82
CA VAL A 174 -4.11 -47.02 -4.87
C VAL A 174 -5.31 -47.68 -4.21
N GLU A 175 -5.25 -47.90 -2.89
CA GLU A 175 -6.42 -48.33 -2.13
C GLU A 175 -7.55 -47.29 -2.28
N PRO A 176 -8.82 -47.72 -2.41
CA PRO A 176 -9.95 -46.80 -2.51
C PRO A 176 -10.00 -45.92 -1.26
N PHE A 177 -9.95 -44.61 -1.49
CA PHE A 177 -10.11 -43.58 -0.47
C PHE A 177 -11.47 -43.75 0.26
N GLU A 178 -11.43 -44.12 1.54
CA GLU A 178 -12.56 -43.89 2.43
C GLU A 178 -12.71 -42.38 2.65
N PRO A 179 -13.84 -41.76 2.27
CA PRO A 179 -14.11 -40.38 2.63
C PRO A 179 -14.18 -40.27 4.15
N PHE A 180 -13.39 -39.37 4.74
CA PHE A 180 -13.55 -39.03 6.15
C PHE A 180 -15.02 -38.72 6.45
N PRO A 181 -15.62 -39.31 7.51
CA PRO A 181 -17.04 -39.16 7.78
C PRO A 181 -17.43 -37.68 7.96
N PRO A 182 -18.59 -37.26 7.42
CA PRO A 182 -19.06 -35.88 7.44
C PRO A 182 -19.40 -35.33 8.85
N GLU A 183 -19.27 -36.14 9.90
CA GLU A 183 -19.66 -35.79 11.28
C GLU A 183 -18.55 -35.15 12.13
N SER A 184 -17.33 -34.97 11.61
CA SER A 184 -16.22 -34.31 12.35
C SER A 184 -16.02 -32.82 12.01
N PHE A 185 -16.96 -32.24 11.25
CA PHE A 185 -16.79 -30.99 10.49
C PHE A 185 -17.25 -29.69 11.19
N ASP A 186 -17.67 -29.70 12.44
CA ASP A 186 -18.52 -28.60 12.93
C ASP A 186 -17.81 -27.36 13.50
N GLN A 187 -16.49 -27.34 13.72
CA GLN A 187 -15.85 -26.20 14.41
C GLN A 187 -14.43 -25.88 13.91
N PRO A 188 -14.11 -24.59 13.61
CA PRO A 188 -12.73 -24.17 13.50
C PRO A 188 -12.06 -24.37 14.85
N ARG A 189 -11.00 -25.19 14.86
CA ARG A 189 -10.27 -25.53 16.07
C ARG A 189 -9.23 -24.45 16.34
N LEU A 190 -9.13 -24.03 17.60
CA LEU A 190 -8.02 -23.18 18.07
C LEU A 190 -6.73 -23.99 18.28
N SER A 191 -6.79 -25.31 18.06
CA SER A 191 -5.63 -26.21 18.04
C SER A 191 -5.34 -26.67 16.60
N VAL A 192 -4.06 -26.77 16.29
CA VAL A 192 -3.54 -27.27 15.01
C VAL A 192 -2.67 -28.48 15.30
N ASP A 193 -2.74 -29.48 14.42
CA ASP A 193 -1.82 -30.60 14.43
C ASP A 193 -0.37 -30.07 14.31
N PRO A 194 0.52 -30.37 15.28
CA PRO A 194 1.93 -29.96 15.22
C PRO A 194 2.62 -30.30 13.89
N MET A 195 2.16 -31.33 13.17
CA MET A 195 2.70 -31.70 11.87
C MET A 195 2.44 -30.65 10.77
N LEU A 196 1.38 -29.85 10.91
CA LEU A 196 0.99 -28.79 9.99
C LEU A 196 1.70 -27.45 10.27
N LEU A 197 2.39 -27.33 11.42
CA LEU A 197 3.06 -26.09 11.81
C LEU A 197 4.34 -25.89 11.00
N ARG A 198 4.19 -25.19 9.87
CA ARG A 198 5.29 -24.85 8.98
C ARG A 198 5.33 -23.34 8.73
N GLY A 199 6.53 -22.78 8.64
CA GLY A 199 6.74 -21.35 8.43
C GLY A 199 7.95 -21.07 7.55
N ILE A 200 8.08 -19.81 7.14
CA ILE A 200 9.19 -19.34 6.32
C ILE A 200 9.76 -18.05 6.89
N SER A 201 11.07 -17.86 6.82
CA SER A 201 11.64 -16.53 7.09
C SER A 201 11.04 -15.50 6.13
N LEU A 202 10.57 -14.37 6.67
CA LEU A 202 9.99 -13.29 5.87
C LEU A 202 10.97 -12.82 4.78
N ARG A 203 12.26 -12.69 5.10
CA ARG A 203 13.30 -12.35 4.11
C ARG A 203 13.49 -13.43 3.05
N LYS A 204 13.45 -14.71 3.43
CA LYS A 204 13.50 -15.83 2.48
C LYS A 204 12.32 -15.75 1.49
N SER A 205 11.14 -15.32 1.93
CA SER A 205 9.98 -15.11 1.03
C SER A 205 10.18 -14.01 -0.01
N LEU A 206 11.13 -13.09 0.22
CA LEU A 206 11.46 -11.97 -0.68
C LEU A 206 12.61 -12.27 -1.63
N ARG A 207 13.26 -13.43 -1.52
CA ARG A 207 14.32 -13.84 -2.44
C ARG A 207 13.78 -14.03 -3.86
N LYS A 208 14.68 -13.98 -4.86
CA LYS A 208 14.31 -14.03 -6.28
C LYS A 208 13.22 -12.99 -6.62
N LEU A 209 13.42 -11.76 -6.13
CA LEU A 209 12.50 -10.63 -6.27
C LEU A 209 11.08 -10.90 -5.72
N GLY A 210 10.94 -11.76 -4.72
CA GLY A 210 9.66 -12.06 -4.11
C GLY A 210 8.72 -12.86 -5.00
N ARG A 211 9.25 -13.77 -5.82
CA ARG A 211 8.46 -14.64 -6.72
C ARG A 211 7.26 -15.31 -6.05
N ILE A 212 7.37 -15.68 -4.77
CA ILE A 212 6.30 -16.27 -3.96
C ILE A 212 5.04 -15.37 -3.92
N TRP A 213 5.22 -14.05 -3.95
CA TRP A 213 4.13 -13.08 -3.86
C TRP A 213 3.51 -12.73 -5.22
N MET A 214 4.11 -13.15 -6.34
CA MET A 214 3.72 -12.70 -7.68
C MET A 214 2.57 -13.49 -8.30
N THR A 215 2.45 -14.77 -7.98
CA THR A 215 1.47 -15.66 -8.59
C THR A 215 0.41 -16.03 -7.57
N LYS A 216 -0.87 -15.93 -7.95
CA LYS A 216 -1.97 -16.31 -7.07
C LYS A 216 -1.96 -17.84 -6.86
N PRO A 217 -2.35 -18.33 -5.67
CA PRO A 217 -2.45 -19.76 -5.41
C PRO A 217 -3.26 -20.52 -6.47
N SER A 218 -4.39 -19.96 -6.92
CA SER A 218 -5.27 -20.58 -7.93
C SER A 218 -4.66 -20.71 -9.34
N GLN A 219 -3.48 -20.15 -9.58
CA GLN A 219 -2.79 -20.17 -10.88
C GLN A 219 -1.55 -21.07 -10.85
N LEU A 220 -1.25 -21.69 -9.71
CA LEU A 220 -0.08 -22.55 -9.53
C LEU A 220 -0.43 -24.00 -9.89
N THR A 221 0.57 -24.72 -10.40
CA THR A 221 0.47 -26.16 -10.62
C THR A 221 0.69 -26.93 -9.31
N SER A 222 0.27 -28.19 -9.24
CA SER A 222 0.55 -29.05 -8.08
C SER A 222 2.05 -29.16 -7.78
N THR A 223 2.90 -29.16 -8.82
CA THR A 223 4.36 -29.14 -8.68
C THR A 223 4.86 -27.82 -8.08
N ASP A 224 4.30 -26.68 -8.48
CA ASP A 224 4.67 -25.39 -7.90
C ASP A 224 4.28 -25.32 -6.42
N HIS A 225 3.09 -25.82 -6.06
CA HIS A 225 2.65 -25.90 -4.67
C HIS A 225 3.59 -26.76 -3.82
N GLN A 226 4.08 -27.88 -4.36
CA GLN A 226 5.05 -28.73 -3.66
C GLN A 226 6.38 -28.00 -3.42
N VAL A 227 6.92 -27.32 -4.45
CA VAL A 227 8.14 -26.51 -4.32
C VAL A 227 7.99 -25.40 -3.27
N LEU A 228 6.81 -24.78 -3.17
CA LEU A 228 6.53 -23.78 -2.16
C LEU A 228 6.41 -24.39 -0.75
N SER A 229 5.72 -25.53 -0.61
CA SER A 229 5.62 -26.28 0.65
C SER A 229 7.01 -26.68 1.16
N ASP A 230 7.88 -27.18 0.28
CA ASP A 230 9.26 -27.57 0.59
C ASP A 230 10.14 -26.38 1.02
N ALA A 231 9.79 -25.15 0.61
CA ALA A 231 10.51 -23.96 1.03
C ALA A 231 10.28 -23.59 2.50
N SER A 232 9.19 -24.08 3.10
CA SER A 232 8.84 -23.91 4.52
C SER A 232 9.54 -24.91 5.42
N VAL A 233 9.73 -24.57 6.69
CA VAL A 233 10.33 -25.45 7.71
C VAL A 233 9.34 -25.68 8.84
N LYS A 234 9.43 -26.83 9.51
CA LYS A 234 8.63 -27.08 10.72
C LYS A 234 8.99 -26.07 11.81
N VAL A 235 7.99 -25.54 12.48
CA VAL A 235 8.14 -24.51 13.52
C VAL A 235 7.20 -24.79 14.70
N ASP A 236 7.60 -24.39 15.90
CA ASP A 236 6.73 -24.48 17.07
C ASP A 236 5.82 -23.25 17.23
N ARG A 237 6.25 -22.11 16.66
CA ARG A 237 5.57 -20.80 16.78
C ARG A 237 5.95 -19.87 15.64
N PHE A 238 5.14 -18.83 15.42
CA PHE A 238 5.42 -17.76 14.45
C PHE A 238 5.75 -16.44 15.13
N ASP A 239 6.75 -15.74 14.61
CA ASP A 239 7.01 -14.35 15.01
C ASP A 239 5.93 -13.42 14.44
N VAL A 240 5.48 -13.70 13.22
CA VAL A 240 4.48 -12.90 12.52
C VAL A 240 3.54 -13.76 11.67
N PHE A 241 2.25 -13.48 11.73
CA PHE A 241 1.25 -13.96 10.78
C PHE A 241 0.96 -12.85 9.76
N ILE A 242 1.08 -13.13 8.47
CA ILE A 242 0.87 -12.12 7.43
C ILE A 242 -0.56 -12.22 6.89
N SER A 243 -1.45 -11.36 7.38
CA SER A 243 -2.77 -11.17 6.79
C SER A 243 -2.68 -10.22 5.61
N HIS A 244 -3.12 -10.69 4.44
CA HIS A 244 -3.03 -9.94 3.19
C HIS A 244 -4.07 -10.40 2.18
N THR A 245 -4.21 -9.66 1.08
CA THR A 245 -5.04 -10.08 -0.06
C THR A 245 -4.23 -10.24 -1.34
N TRP A 246 -4.56 -11.28 -2.10
CA TRP A 246 -4.03 -11.57 -3.44
C TRP A 246 -4.59 -10.62 -4.52
N GLU A 247 -5.61 -9.82 -4.20
CA GLU A 247 -6.12 -8.76 -5.10
C GLU A 247 -5.19 -7.53 -5.15
N THR A 248 -4.37 -7.35 -4.12
CA THR A 248 -3.40 -6.25 -4.07
C THR A 248 -2.13 -6.61 -4.83
N SER A 249 -1.61 -5.63 -5.58
CA SER A 249 -0.39 -5.76 -6.37
C SER A 249 0.76 -6.40 -5.58
N ALA A 250 1.29 -7.48 -6.13
CA ALA A 250 2.45 -8.20 -5.61
C ALA A 250 3.66 -7.26 -5.43
N LYS A 251 3.90 -6.39 -6.42
CA LYS A 251 5.03 -5.44 -6.41
C LYS A 251 5.00 -4.53 -5.19
N LEU A 252 3.80 -4.07 -4.79
CA LEU A 252 3.63 -3.22 -3.61
C LEU A 252 3.93 -3.98 -2.31
N LYS A 253 3.45 -5.23 -2.20
CA LYS A 253 3.75 -6.10 -1.05
C LYS A 253 5.25 -6.36 -0.94
N ILE A 254 5.90 -6.74 -2.05
CA ILE A 254 7.34 -7.00 -2.10
C ILE A 254 8.13 -5.75 -1.73
N TRP A 255 7.79 -4.59 -2.29
CA TRP A 255 8.42 -3.30 -1.97
C TRP A 255 8.31 -2.97 -0.48
N ALA A 256 7.08 -3.05 0.06
CA ALA A 256 6.82 -2.72 1.46
C ALA A 256 7.58 -3.64 2.41
N LEU A 257 7.50 -4.96 2.20
CA LEU A 257 8.16 -5.96 3.02
C LEU A 257 9.70 -5.86 2.92
N THR A 258 10.24 -5.55 1.74
CA THR A 258 11.68 -5.37 1.53
C THR A 258 12.19 -4.15 2.30
N LEU A 259 11.48 -3.01 2.25
CA LEU A 259 11.86 -1.84 3.03
C LEU A 259 11.72 -2.06 4.54
N GLN A 260 10.64 -2.70 4.98
CA GLN A 260 10.39 -2.99 6.40
C GLN A 260 11.46 -3.88 7.00
N THR A 261 11.89 -4.92 6.28
CA THR A 261 12.86 -5.90 6.78
C THR A 261 14.30 -5.53 6.46
N GLY A 262 14.54 -4.79 5.37
CA GLY A 262 15.85 -4.54 4.78
C GLY A 262 16.54 -3.23 5.17
N TRP A 263 15.86 -2.29 5.84
CA TRP A 263 16.40 -0.95 6.11
C TRP A 263 17.79 -0.96 6.77
N ARG A 264 18.08 -1.90 7.69
CA ARG A 264 19.40 -2.01 8.34
C ARG A 264 20.50 -2.35 7.35
N CYS A 265 20.22 -3.24 6.41
CA CYS A 265 21.15 -3.61 5.34
C CYS A 265 21.47 -2.39 4.47
N ILE A 266 20.46 -1.56 4.17
CA ILE A 266 20.64 -0.31 3.43
C ILE A 266 21.52 0.67 4.21
N VAL A 267 21.33 0.84 5.52
CA VAL A 267 22.17 1.71 6.36
C VAL A 267 23.63 1.24 6.39
N VAL A 268 23.86 -0.06 6.57
CA VAL A 268 25.22 -0.62 6.59
C VAL A 268 25.89 -0.48 5.23
N SER A 269 25.16 -0.80 4.15
CA SER A 269 25.62 -0.60 2.77
C SER A 269 25.99 0.86 2.53
N TRP A 270 25.13 1.80 2.95
CA TRP A 270 25.39 3.24 2.86
C TRP A 270 26.68 3.65 3.54
N LEU A 271 26.91 3.18 4.77
CA LEU A 271 28.12 3.47 5.53
C LEU A 271 29.36 2.95 4.80
N VAL A 272 29.36 1.69 4.35
CA VAL A 272 30.50 1.06 3.67
C VAL A 272 30.83 1.79 2.37
N PHE A 273 29.85 2.03 1.51
CA PHE A 273 30.07 2.67 0.21
C PHE A 273 30.50 4.14 0.35
N ASN A 274 29.91 4.91 1.27
CA ASN A 274 30.29 6.31 1.46
C ASN A 274 31.66 6.45 2.12
N LEU A 275 32.03 5.59 3.08
CA LEU A 275 33.38 5.59 3.65
C LEU A 275 34.43 5.22 2.60
N LEU A 276 34.15 4.20 1.77
CA LEU A 276 35.04 3.83 0.67
C LEU A 276 35.19 4.97 -0.34
N ALA A 277 34.09 5.59 -0.76
CA ALA A 277 34.12 6.71 -1.70
C ALA A 277 34.85 7.92 -1.14
N ALA A 278 34.67 8.25 0.14
CA ALA A 278 35.40 9.32 0.81
C ALA A 278 36.91 9.00 0.85
N PHE A 279 37.29 7.77 1.24
CA PHE A 279 38.68 7.34 1.27
C PHE A 279 39.35 7.41 -0.09
N LEU A 280 38.72 6.85 -1.13
CA LEU A 280 39.24 6.85 -2.50
C LEU A 280 39.30 8.26 -3.11
N SER A 281 38.38 9.14 -2.71
CA SER A 281 38.40 10.54 -3.16
C SER A 281 39.52 11.33 -2.48
N ILE A 282 39.70 11.18 -1.16
CA ILE A 282 40.73 11.90 -0.38
C ILE A 282 42.14 11.41 -0.73
N SER A 283 42.30 10.13 -1.05
CA SER A 283 43.59 9.54 -1.48
C SER A 283 43.93 9.79 -2.96
N ASP A 284 43.19 10.68 -3.64
CA ASP A 284 43.35 11.00 -5.06
C ASP A 284 43.33 9.78 -6.01
N SER A 285 42.73 8.67 -5.58
CA SER A 285 42.60 7.44 -6.37
C SER A 285 41.46 7.50 -7.38
N LEU A 286 40.52 8.45 -7.21
CA LEU A 286 39.41 8.69 -8.13
C LEU A 286 39.65 9.95 -8.98
N PRO A 287 39.21 9.93 -10.26
CA PRO A 287 39.39 11.07 -11.15
C PRO A 287 38.79 12.36 -10.55
N PRO A 288 39.57 13.46 -10.47
CA PRO A 288 39.02 14.77 -10.18
C PRO A 288 38.16 15.26 -11.36
N LEU A 289 37.08 16.01 -11.09
CA LEU A 289 36.44 16.83 -12.13
C LEU A 289 37.04 18.25 -12.11
N ASN A 290 36.50 19.14 -12.94
CA ASN A 290 36.99 20.50 -13.10
C ASN A 290 37.15 21.22 -11.75
N PRO A 291 38.37 21.68 -11.39
CA PRO A 291 38.58 22.49 -10.22
C PRO A 291 37.86 23.83 -10.41
N TYR A 292 37.31 24.36 -9.32
CA TYR A 292 36.71 25.68 -9.33
C TYR A 292 37.18 26.48 -8.12
N TRP A 293 37.22 27.80 -8.29
CA TRP A 293 37.55 28.70 -7.20
C TRP A 293 36.34 28.86 -6.29
N PHE A 294 36.47 28.42 -5.05
CA PHE A 294 35.44 28.62 -4.03
C PHE A 294 35.86 29.77 -3.12
N SER A 295 34.90 30.65 -2.85
CA SER A 295 35.06 31.77 -1.92
C SER A 295 33.80 31.86 -1.08
N HIS A 296 33.87 31.48 0.19
CA HIS A 296 32.74 31.52 1.11
C HIS A 296 33.21 31.77 2.54
N GLY A 297 32.57 32.74 3.21
CA GLY A 297 33.02 33.20 4.53
C GLY A 297 34.43 33.79 4.49
N TYR A 298 35.31 33.28 5.34
CA TYR A 298 36.68 33.78 5.54
C TYR A 298 37.77 32.99 4.77
N TRP A 299 37.39 31.99 3.98
CA TRP A 299 38.33 31.17 3.22
C TRP A 299 38.02 31.20 1.72
N SER A 300 39.09 31.19 0.92
CA SER A 300 39.00 31.00 -0.52
C SER A 300 40.12 30.07 -0.98
N GLY A 301 39.80 29.21 -1.93
CA GLY A 301 40.74 28.22 -2.43
C GLY A 301 40.19 27.42 -3.59
N TRP A 302 41.09 26.71 -4.26
CA TRP A 302 40.72 25.75 -5.29
C TRP A 302 40.14 24.50 -4.65
N VAL A 303 38.96 24.12 -5.10
CA VAL A 303 38.27 22.89 -4.66
C VAL A 303 37.89 22.09 -5.89
N VAL A 304 37.98 20.77 -5.73
CA VAL A 304 37.62 19.81 -6.77
C VAL A 304 36.31 19.16 -6.32
N MET A 305 35.20 19.55 -6.93
CA MET A 305 33.96 18.78 -6.80
C MET A 305 34.09 17.49 -7.61
N ALA A 306 33.53 16.40 -7.11
CA ALA A 306 33.30 15.20 -7.90
C ALA A 306 31.85 14.70 -7.69
N PRO A 307 31.41 13.60 -8.29
CA PRO A 307 30.10 13.01 -8.03
C PRO A 307 30.20 11.72 -7.20
N TRP A 308 31.36 11.41 -6.64
CA TRP A 308 31.67 10.07 -6.12
C TRP A 308 30.86 9.72 -4.87
N MET A 309 30.63 10.67 -3.97
CA MET A 309 29.79 10.45 -2.79
C MET A 309 28.33 10.23 -3.20
N ARG A 310 27.86 10.98 -4.20
CA ARG A 310 26.51 10.83 -4.75
C ARG A 310 26.31 9.47 -5.41
N ILE A 311 27.26 9.04 -6.25
CA ILE A 311 27.25 7.72 -6.89
C ILE A 311 27.27 6.62 -5.83
N ALA A 312 28.13 6.75 -4.82
CA ALA A 312 28.20 5.81 -3.70
C ALA A 312 26.87 5.71 -2.95
N GLY A 313 26.20 6.83 -2.68
CA GLY A 313 24.86 6.85 -2.10
C GLY A 313 23.84 6.04 -2.92
N ILE A 314 23.78 6.25 -4.23
CA ILE A 314 22.87 5.53 -5.14
C ILE A 314 23.19 4.02 -5.16
N LEU A 315 24.46 3.66 -5.36
CA LEU A 315 24.91 2.27 -5.37
C LEU A 315 24.61 1.57 -4.05
N SER A 316 24.84 2.26 -2.93
CA SER A 316 24.59 1.72 -1.61
C SER A 316 23.12 1.35 -1.38
N PHE A 317 22.19 2.15 -1.93
CA PHE A 317 20.77 1.89 -1.84
C PHE A 317 20.36 0.68 -2.69
N VAL A 318 20.84 0.62 -3.94
CA VAL A 318 20.58 -0.50 -4.87
C VAL A 318 21.13 -1.81 -4.32
N VAL A 319 22.39 -1.82 -3.90
CA VAL A 319 23.05 -2.99 -3.31
C VAL A 319 22.40 -3.36 -1.99
N GLY A 320 22.09 -2.37 -1.15
CA GLY A 320 21.41 -2.56 0.12
C GLY A 320 20.05 -3.23 -0.02
N LEU A 321 19.26 -2.84 -1.02
CA LEU A 321 17.99 -3.49 -1.36
C LEU A 321 18.18 -4.90 -1.92
N ALA A 322 19.14 -5.09 -2.83
CA ALA A 322 19.40 -6.40 -3.44
C ALA A 322 19.85 -7.46 -2.43
N VAL A 323 20.65 -7.06 -1.45
CA VAL A 323 21.19 -7.93 -0.40
C VAL A 323 20.21 -8.10 0.77
N ALA A 324 19.23 -7.21 0.95
CA ALA A 324 18.30 -7.23 2.07
C ALA A 324 17.61 -8.59 2.31
N ALA A 325 17.18 -9.27 1.24
CA ALA A 325 16.51 -10.57 1.31
C ALA A 325 17.46 -11.75 1.69
N TYR A 326 18.77 -11.52 1.61
CA TYR A 326 19.80 -12.49 1.97
C TYR A 326 20.49 -12.15 3.29
N TRP A 327 20.21 -10.99 3.88
CA TRP A 327 20.82 -10.56 5.13
C TRP A 327 20.41 -11.48 6.30
N PRO A 328 21.35 -11.85 7.19
CA PRO A 328 21.08 -12.78 8.29
C PRO A 328 20.03 -12.27 9.27
N ASN A 329 19.31 -13.21 9.88
CA ASN A 329 18.26 -12.95 10.87
C ASN A 329 18.87 -12.59 12.22
N TRP A 330 19.44 -11.38 12.34
CA TRP A 330 20.07 -10.89 13.57
C TRP A 330 19.54 -9.50 13.97
N PRO A 331 19.19 -9.25 15.25
CA PRO A 331 19.17 -10.17 16.40
C PRO A 331 17.81 -10.85 16.64
N ARG A 332 16.81 -10.67 15.76
CA ARG A 332 15.47 -11.25 15.91
C ARG A 332 15.17 -12.19 14.75
N SER A 333 14.51 -13.29 15.06
CA SER A 333 13.88 -14.17 14.07
C SER A 333 12.75 -13.42 13.35
N ASP A 334 12.50 -13.82 12.10
CA ASP A 334 11.46 -13.30 11.24
C ASP A 334 10.59 -14.44 10.68
N LEU A 335 10.37 -15.48 11.49
CA LEU A 335 9.58 -16.64 11.09
C LEU A 335 8.13 -16.20 10.89
N ALA A 336 7.69 -16.29 9.65
CA ALA A 336 6.40 -15.82 9.19
C ALA A 336 5.50 -16.98 8.77
N PHE A 337 4.22 -16.87 9.12
CA PHE A 337 3.16 -17.59 8.42
C PHE A 337 2.78 -16.83 7.15
N VAL A 338 2.93 -17.50 6.01
CA VAL A 338 2.50 -17.06 4.69
C VAL A 338 1.68 -18.19 4.07
N ASP A 339 0.40 -17.94 3.83
CA ASP A 339 -0.61 -18.93 3.39
C ASP A 339 -0.13 -19.90 2.30
N VAL A 340 0.41 -19.40 1.19
CA VAL A 340 0.82 -20.21 0.02
C VAL A 340 2.05 -21.09 0.26
N VAL A 341 2.78 -20.84 1.35
CA VAL A 341 4.03 -21.55 1.70
C VAL A 341 3.84 -22.41 2.95
N SER A 342 3.02 -21.94 3.89
CA SER A 342 2.85 -22.53 5.22
C SER A 342 1.78 -23.60 5.27
N ILE A 343 0.80 -23.53 4.36
CA ILE A 343 -0.18 -24.57 4.11
C ILE A 343 0.31 -25.40 2.92
N ASP A 344 0.38 -26.72 3.09
CA ASP A 344 0.66 -27.62 1.98
C ASP A 344 -0.56 -27.65 1.04
N GLN A 345 -0.42 -26.97 -0.09
CA GLN A 345 -1.45 -26.80 -1.11
C GLN A 345 -1.33 -27.79 -2.27
N ALA A 346 -0.35 -28.70 -2.23
CA ALA A 346 -0.17 -29.71 -3.28
C ALA A 346 -1.16 -30.87 -3.11
N ASP A 347 -1.43 -31.25 -1.86
CA ASP A 347 -2.43 -32.25 -1.51
C ASP A 347 -3.74 -31.55 -1.02
N PRO A 348 -4.90 -31.81 -1.67
CA PRO A 348 -6.20 -31.31 -1.23
C PRO A 348 -6.52 -31.62 0.24
N SER A 349 -6.11 -32.79 0.74
CA SER A 349 -6.37 -33.20 2.13
C SER A 349 -5.60 -32.35 3.14
N MET A 350 -4.36 -32.01 2.80
CA MET A 350 -3.49 -31.16 3.63
C MET A 350 -3.91 -29.69 3.53
N THR A 351 -4.32 -29.26 2.33
CA THR A 351 -4.87 -27.92 2.09
C THR A 351 -6.06 -27.68 3.01
N GLN A 352 -7.01 -28.62 2.99
CA GLN A 352 -8.23 -28.54 3.77
C GLN A 352 -7.92 -28.52 5.27
N ARG A 353 -7.05 -29.42 5.75
CA ARG A 353 -6.61 -29.45 7.15
C ARG A 353 -5.91 -28.15 7.59
N GLY A 354 -5.07 -27.58 6.73
CA GLY A 354 -4.38 -26.31 7.00
C GLY A 354 -5.34 -25.13 7.04
N VAL A 355 -6.24 -25.01 6.07
CA VAL A 355 -7.26 -23.93 6.03
C VAL A 355 -8.16 -23.99 7.26
N TYR A 356 -8.55 -25.18 7.72
CA TYR A 356 -9.38 -25.32 8.92
C TYR A 356 -8.63 -25.19 10.23
N GLY A 357 -7.32 -25.42 10.20
CA GLY A 357 -6.40 -25.15 11.28
C GLY A 357 -6.08 -23.66 11.48
N LEU A 358 -6.66 -22.73 10.71
CA LEU A 358 -6.26 -21.33 10.76
C LEU A 358 -6.26 -20.72 12.17
N GLY A 359 -7.24 -21.09 12.99
CA GLY A 359 -7.33 -20.65 14.39
C GLY A 359 -6.10 -20.99 15.22
N GLY A 360 -5.50 -22.17 15.04
CA GLY A 360 -4.28 -22.54 15.79
C GLY A 360 -3.01 -21.88 15.26
N PHE A 361 -2.90 -21.61 13.95
CA PHE A 361 -1.81 -20.79 13.43
C PHE A 361 -1.85 -19.38 14.02
N LEU A 362 -3.05 -18.79 14.13
CA LEU A 362 -3.27 -17.49 14.76
C LEU A 362 -2.95 -17.52 16.27
N ALA A 363 -3.35 -18.57 16.99
CA ALA A 363 -3.06 -18.74 18.42
C ALA A 363 -1.55 -18.81 18.71
N LEU A 364 -0.78 -19.46 17.83
CA LEU A 364 0.67 -19.64 17.95
C LEU A 364 1.49 -18.49 17.36
N SER A 365 0.83 -17.46 16.82
CA SER A 365 1.47 -16.29 16.24
C SER A 365 1.63 -15.17 17.26
N ARG A 366 2.85 -14.65 17.43
CA ARG A 366 3.13 -13.54 18.35
C ARG A 366 2.53 -12.22 17.88
N GLU A 367 2.55 -11.97 16.57
CA GLU A 367 2.08 -10.75 15.95
C GLU A 367 1.21 -11.07 14.73
N LEU A 368 0.08 -10.39 14.57
CA LEU A 368 -0.69 -10.36 13.32
C LEU A 368 -0.31 -9.08 12.57
N MET A 369 0.45 -9.23 11.48
CA MET A 369 0.78 -8.12 10.58
C MET A 369 -0.22 -8.07 9.45
N VAL A 370 -0.99 -6.99 9.40
CA VAL A 370 -2.04 -6.76 8.41
C VAL A 370 -1.48 -5.85 7.33
N LEU A 371 -1.15 -6.42 6.17
CA LEU A 371 -0.70 -5.67 4.98
C LEU A 371 -1.90 -4.94 4.38
N TRP A 372 -2.12 -3.73 4.85
CA TRP A 372 -3.36 -3.03 4.59
C TRP A 372 -3.37 -2.35 3.21
N SER A 373 -4.43 -2.64 2.47
CA SER A 373 -4.82 -2.06 1.20
C SER A 373 -6.35 -1.85 1.14
N PRO A 374 -6.88 -1.05 0.19
CA PRO A 374 -8.32 -0.81 0.08
C PRO A 374 -9.22 -2.07 0.03
N PRO A 375 -8.91 -3.14 -0.74
CA PRO A 375 -9.76 -4.34 -0.80
C PRO A 375 -9.62 -5.27 0.41
N LEU A 376 -8.70 -5.02 1.35
CA LEU A 376 -8.47 -5.97 2.44
C LEU A 376 -9.72 -6.16 3.33
N PHE A 377 -10.36 -5.07 3.75
CA PHE A 377 -11.51 -5.13 4.66
C PHE A 377 -12.84 -5.43 3.97
N THR A 378 -12.85 -5.63 2.66
CA THR A 378 -14.02 -6.15 1.95
C THR A 378 -14.02 -7.68 1.88
N ARG A 379 -12.87 -8.32 2.13
CA ARG A 379 -12.68 -9.78 2.07
C ARG A 379 -13.10 -10.44 3.38
N LEU A 380 -13.97 -11.45 3.28
CA LEU A 380 -14.46 -12.21 4.43
C LEU A 380 -13.33 -12.86 5.24
N TRP A 381 -12.39 -13.54 4.57
CA TRP A 381 -11.23 -14.18 5.21
C TRP A 381 -10.38 -13.20 6.02
N CYS A 382 -10.01 -12.05 5.45
CA CYS A 382 -9.13 -11.09 6.12
C CYS A 382 -9.78 -10.46 7.36
N VAL A 383 -11.09 -10.18 7.30
CA VAL A 383 -11.84 -9.67 8.47
C VAL A 383 -11.99 -10.76 9.53
N PHE A 384 -12.24 -12.00 9.11
CA PHE A 384 -12.30 -13.14 10.00
C PHE A 384 -10.97 -13.39 10.71
N GLU A 385 -9.82 -13.38 10.01
CA GLU A 385 -8.48 -13.53 10.59
C GLU A 385 -8.22 -12.52 11.71
N LEU A 386 -8.61 -11.27 11.48
CA LEU A 386 -8.42 -10.19 12.45
C LEU A 386 -9.22 -10.44 13.73
N ALA A 387 -10.50 -10.79 13.59
CA ALA A 387 -11.38 -11.06 14.72
C ALA A 387 -10.96 -12.36 15.45
N ALA A 388 -10.64 -13.40 14.67
CA ALA A 388 -10.16 -14.70 15.13
C ALA A 388 -8.86 -14.57 15.92
N PHE A 389 -7.90 -13.77 15.44
CA PHE A 389 -6.63 -13.56 16.13
C PHE A 389 -6.82 -12.97 17.53
N ARG A 390 -7.70 -11.99 17.69
CA ARG A 390 -7.97 -11.40 19.02
C ARG A 390 -8.67 -12.39 19.95
N LYS A 391 -9.53 -13.27 19.43
CA LYS A 391 -10.16 -14.35 20.20
C LYS A 391 -9.13 -15.42 20.61
N ALA A 392 -8.28 -15.84 19.67
CA ALA A 392 -7.28 -16.89 19.84
C ALA A 392 -6.07 -16.45 20.67
N ASN A 393 -5.67 -15.19 20.52
CA ASN A 393 -4.53 -14.57 21.20
C ASN A 393 -4.92 -13.19 21.76
N PRO A 394 -5.60 -13.13 22.93
CA PRO A 394 -6.10 -11.89 23.51
C PRO A 394 -5.03 -10.84 23.83
N ASN A 395 -3.79 -11.28 24.05
CA ASN A 395 -2.64 -10.40 24.32
C ASN A 395 -1.73 -10.22 23.08
N GLY A 396 -2.06 -10.87 21.96
CA GLY A 396 -1.32 -10.82 20.71
C GLY A 396 -1.28 -9.41 20.14
N LYS A 397 -0.17 -9.06 19.49
CA LYS A 397 0.00 -7.73 18.91
C LYS A 397 -0.57 -7.70 17.50
N ILE A 398 -1.49 -6.78 17.22
CA ILE A 398 -1.95 -6.51 15.86
C ILE A 398 -1.19 -5.28 15.33
N VAL A 399 -0.55 -5.42 14.18
CA VAL A 399 0.17 -4.34 13.50
C VAL A 399 -0.46 -4.09 12.15
N LEU A 400 -1.03 -2.90 11.99
CA LEU A 400 -1.44 -2.40 10.68
C LEU A 400 -0.22 -1.88 9.92
N ALA A 401 0.04 -2.48 8.76
CA ALA A 401 1.08 -2.09 7.83
C ALA A 401 0.46 -1.48 6.56
N PRO A 402 0.10 -0.17 6.56
CA PRO A 402 -0.42 0.53 5.39
C PRO A 402 0.59 0.51 4.23
N LEU A 403 0.29 -0.22 3.15
CA LEU A 403 1.22 -0.36 2.01
C LEU A 403 1.54 0.99 1.31
N TYR A 404 0.67 1.98 1.45
CA TYR A 404 0.91 3.30 0.84
C TYR A 404 2.08 4.06 1.45
N VAL A 405 2.50 3.73 2.68
CA VAL A 405 3.57 4.46 3.36
C VAL A 405 4.89 4.18 2.68
N GLU A 406 5.17 2.92 2.40
CA GLU A 406 6.35 2.52 1.66
C GLU A 406 6.31 3.02 0.22
N VAL A 407 5.12 3.09 -0.40
CA VAL A 407 4.96 3.74 -1.71
C VAL A 407 5.36 5.21 -1.65
N LEU A 408 4.87 5.95 -0.66
CA LEU A 408 5.19 7.37 -0.50
C LEU A 408 6.69 7.59 -0.19
N VAL A 409 7.29 6.73 0.62
CA VAL A 409 8.76 6.72 0.84
C VAL A 409 9.50 6.46 -0.47
N GLY A 410 9.05 5.50 -1.29
CA GLY A 410 9.64 5.24 -2.60
C GLY A 410 9.54 6.42 -3.56
N ILE A 411 8.39 7.09 -3.61
CA ILE A 411 8.18 8.32 -4.39
C ILE A 411 9.15 9.41 -3.92
N ILE A 412 9.29 9.62 -2.61
CA ILE A 412 10.23 10.60 -2.06
C ILE A 412 11.66 10.25 -2.48
N LEU A 413 12.09 9.00 -2.34
CA LEU A 413 13.45 8.58 -2.71
C LEU A 413 13.73 8.76 -4.20
N LEU A 414 12.78 8.44 -5.08
CA LEU A 414 12.90 8.69 -6.52
C LEU A 414 12.94 10.18 -6.85
N TRP A 415 12.16 11.00 -6.15
CA TRP A 415 12.20 12.45 -6.30
C TRP A 415 13.55 13.02 -5.84
N LEU A 416 14.07 12.58 -4.70
CA LEU A 416 15.39 12.98 -4.22
C LEU A 416 16.47 12.60 -5.24
N LEU A 417 16.41 11.39 -5.80
CA LEU A 417 17.31 10.97 -6.85
C LEU A 417 17.22 11.90 -8.08
N PHE A 418 16.01 12.19 -8.54
CA PHE A 418 15.77 13.13 -9.64
C PHE A 418 16.40 14.50 -9.35
N MET A 419 16.18 15.04 -8.15
CA MET A 419 16.76 16.32 -7.75
C MET A 419 18.28 16.29 -7.68
N GLN A 420 18.87 15.20 -7.21
CA GLN A 420 20.32 15.05 -7.14
C GLN A 420 20.95 15.02 -8.53
N ILE A 421 20.34 14.31 -9.49
CA ILE A 421 20.84 14.30 -10.88
C ILE A 421 20.60 15.66 -11.54
N LEU A 422 19.43 16.27 -11.36
CA LEU A 422 19.11 17.58 -11.90
C LEU A 422 20.08 18.66 -11.36
N HIS A 423 20.33 18.68 -10.06
CA HIS A 423 21.31 19.58 -9.45
C HIS A 423 22.69 19.37 -10.08
N PHE A 424 23.17 18.13 -10.17
CA PHE A 424 24.47 17.83 -10.77
C PHE A 424 24.60 18.40 -12.18
N LEU A 425 23.58 18.16 -13.02
CA LEU A 425 23.55 18.65 -14.39
C LEU A 425 23.52 20.19 -14.43
N LEU A 426 22.61 20.83 -13.69
CA LEU A 426 22.46 22.29 -13.72
C LEU A 426 23.67 23.04 -13.15
N TYR A 427 24.28 22.51 -12.09
CA TYR A 427 25.49 23.08 -11.49
C TYR A 427 26.65 23.14 -12.50
N THR A 428 26.73 22.17 -13.42
CA THR A 428 27.70 22.21 -14.52
C THR A 428 27.38 23.19 -15.66
N PHE A 429 26.20 23.82 -15.69
CA PHE A 429 25.75 24.67 -16.81
C PHE A 429 25.51 26.15 -16.46
N VAL A 430 25.05 26.48 -15.24
CA VAL A 430 24.53 27.84 -14.97
C VAL A 430 24.99 28.36 -13.59
N PRO A 431 25.68 29.53 -13.52
CA PRO A 431 26.06 30.15 -12.25
C PRO A 431 24.86 30.68 -11.44
N ALA A 432 23.68 30.84 -12.05
CA ALA A 432 22.41 31.15 -11.40
C ALA A 432 21.68 29.89 -10.87
N SER A 433 22.40 29.00 -10.22
CA SER A 433 21.96 27.65 -9.81
C SER A 433 20.75 27.63 -8.87
N GLN A 434 20.54 28.69 -8.08
CA GLN A 434 19.51 28.69 -7.03
C GLN A 434 18.08 28.73 -7.60
N ILE A 435 17.79 29.57 -8.60
CA ILE A 435 16.43 29.71 -9.17
C ILE A 435 15.95 28.39 -9.81
N PHE A 436 16.83 27.69 -10.52
CA PHE A 436 16.50 26.42 -11.16
C PHE A 436 16.29 25.27 -10.17
N VAL A 437 16.99 25.28 -9.02
CA VAL A 437 16.76 24.31 -7.94
C VAL A 437 15.36 24.45 -7.36
N PHE A 438 14.84 25.68 -7.21
CA PHE A 438 13.48 25.90 -6.71
C PHE A 438 12.40 25.60 -7.77
N LEU A 439 12.66 25.82 -9.06
CA LEU A 439 11.79 25.35 -10.15
C LEU A 439 11.73 23.81 -10.22
N GLY A 440 12.83 23.13 -9.89
CA GLY A 440 12.89 21.67 -9.75
C GLY A 440 12.00 21.10 -8.63
N LEU A 441 11.42 21.94 -7.76
CA LEU A 441 10.48 21.52 -6.71
C LEU A 441 9.04 21.41 -7.21
N LEU A 442 8.72 21.83 -8.44
CA LEU A 442 7.37 21.70 -9.01
C LEU A 442 6.82 20.25 -8.98
N PRO A 443 7.61 19.20 -9.30
CA PRO A 443 7.21 17.80 -9.10
C PRO A 443 6.74 17.43 -7.69
N ILE A 444 7.19 18.13 -6.64
CA ILE A 444 6.75 17.89 -5.26
C ILE A 444 5.26 18.18 -5.12
N LEU A 445 4.71 19.14 -5.88
CA LEU A 445 3.28 19.45 -5.86
C LEU A 445 2.43 18.21 -6.16
N LEU A 446 2.84 17.41 -7.16
CA LEU A 446 2.17 16.16 -7.51
C LEU A 446 2.29 15.13 -6.37
N CYS A 447 3.44 15.05 -5.74
CA CYS A 447 3.67 14.16 -4.59
C CYS A 447 2.81 14.56 -3.38
N ILE A 448 2.69 15.86 -3.09
CA ILE A 448 1.83 16.41 -2.03
C ILE A 448 0.37 16.10 -2.31
N HIS A 449 -0.08 16.37 -3.54
CA HIS A 449 -1.46 16.11 -3.95
C HIS A 449 -1.80 14.62 -3.82
N GLN A 450 -0.90 13.74 -4.28
CA GLN A 450 -1.09 12.30 -4.15
C GLN A 450 -1.09 11.85 -2.68
N ALA A 451 -0.17 12.36 -1.85
CA ALA A 451 -0.13 12.06 -0.43
C ALA A 451 -1.45 12.43 0.26
N ARG A 452 -2.01 13.62 -0.03
CA ARG A 452 -3.33 14.04 0.48
C ARG A 452 -4.45 13.07 0.13
N LYS A 453 -4.50 12.63 -1.14
CA LYS A 453 -5.50 11.67 -1.60
C LYS A 453 -5.37 10.32 -0.89
N THR A 454 -4.14 9.85 -0.69
CA THR A 454 -3.84 8.64 0.09
C THR A 454 -4.30 8.78 1.55
N PHE A 455 -4.07 9.93 2.19
CA PHE A 455 -4.61 10.19 3.53
C PHE A 455 -6.15 10.28 3.55
N GLY A 456 -6.76 10.73 2.46
CA GLY A 456 -8.22 10.70 2.27
C GLY A 456 -8.76 9.26 2.26
N GLN A 457 -8.13 8.37 1.49
CA GLN A 457 -8.48 6.95 1.43
C GLN A 457 -8.38 6.26 2.79
N LYS A 458 -7.35 6.60 3.58
CA LYS A 458 -7.19 6.14 4.98
C LYS A 458 -8.41 6.49 5.84
N ARG A 459 -8.95 7.71 5.74
CA ARG A 459 -10.15 8.14 6.50
C ARG A 459 -11.42 7.46 6.00
N GLN A 460 -11.58 7.36 4.68
CA GLN A 460 -12.74 6.69 4.07
C GLN A 460 -12.81 5.22 4.48
N LEU A 461 -11.66 4.54 4.57
CA LEU A 461 -11.59 3.16 4.99
C LEU A 461 -11.99 2.96 6.46
N LEU A 462 -11.58 3.85 7.37
CA LEU A 462 -12.08 3.82 8.75
C LEU A 462 -13.61 3.98 8.78
N ALA A 463 -14.16 4.87 7.95
CA ALA A 463 -15.61 5.02 7.84
C ALA A 463 -16.29 3.74 7.31
N ASN A 464 -15.67 3.04 6.35
CA ASN A 464 -16.17 1.78 5.80
C ASN A 464 -16.14 0.65 6.85
N LEU A 465 -15.06 0.52 7.63
CA LEU A 465 -14.96 -0.51 8.67
C LEU A 465 -16.03 -0.31 9.76
N ARG A 466 -16.37 0.94 10.10
CA ARG A 466 -17.47 1.26 11.03
C ARG A 466 -18.85 0.86 10.48
N LYS A 467 -19.00 0.79 9.17
CA LYS A 467 -20.22 0.36 8.46
C LYS A 467 -20.12 -1.08 7.92
N PHE A 468 -19.12 -1.85 8.35
CA PHE A 468 -18.87 -3.21 7.86
C PHE A 468 -20.12 -4.09 7.96
N ASP A 469 -20.45 -4.86 6.92
CA ASP A 469 -21.57 -5.79 6.90
C ASP A 469 -21.08 -7.16 6.42
N LEU A 470 -21.33 -8.20 7.22
CA LEU A 470 -20.91 -9.57 6.91
C LEU A 470 -21.52 -10.07 5.59
N SER A 471 -22.77 -9.71 5.28
CA SER A 471 -23.46 -10.17 4.07
C SER A 471 -22.85 -9.63 2.78
N LEU A 472 -22.24 -8.45 2.85
CA LEU A 472 -21.58 -7.77 1.74
C LEU A 472 -20.10 -8.18 1.59
N ALA A 473 -19.56 -8.97 2.51
CA ALA A 473 -18.16 -9.40 2.47
C ALA A 473 -17.91 -10.37 1.31
N SER A 474 -16.92 -10.05 0.48
CA SER A 474 -16.54 -10.86 -0.68
C SER A 474 -15.82 -12.13 -0.26
N CYS A 475 -16.18 -13.24 -0.89
CA CYS A 475 -15.54 -14.54 -0.72
C CYS A 475 -15.36 -15.18 -2.09
N SER A 476 -14.20 -15.78 -2.34
CA SER A 476 -13.88 -16.39 -3.64
C SER A 476 -14.57 -17.75 -3.84
N ASN A 477 -14.91 -18.44 -2.76
CA ASN A 477 -15.49 -19.77 -2.78
C ASN A 477 -16.67 -19.84 -1.80
N ASP A 478 -17.80 -20.40 -2.24
CA ASP A 478 -19.00 -20.58 -1.41
C ASP A 478 -18.76 -21.57 -0.26
N PHE A 479 -17.89 -22.55 -0.47
CA PHE A 479 -17.52 -23.50 0.57
C PHE A 479 -16.78 -22.81 1.74
N ASP A 480 -15.78 -21.99 1.43
CA ASP A 480 -15.07 -21.18 2.43
C ASP A 480 -16.03 -20.26 3.18
N ARG A 481 -17.00 -19.67 2.47
CA ARG A 481 -18.03 -18.84 3.09
C ARG A 481 -18.82 -19.63 4.12
N ARG A 482 -19.28 -20.84 3.79
CA ARG A 482 -20.02 -21.72 4.73
C ARG A 482 -19.16 -22.07 5.95
N PHE A 483 -17.90 -22.41 5.72
CA PHE A 483 -16.96 -22.74 6.80
C PHE A 483 -16.74 -21.56 7.75
N ILE A 484 -16.43 -20.37 7.22
CA ILE A 484 -16.23 -19.16 8.04
C ILE A 484 -17.52 -18.81 8.80
N TYR A 485 -18.69 -18.95 8.17
CA TYR A 485 -19.96 -18.69 8.83
C TYR A 485 -20.22 -19.67 9.98
N ALA A 486 -19.93 -20.96 9.79
CA ALA A 486 -20.00 -21.94 10.88
C ALA A 486 -19.06 -21.55 12.03
N GLY A 487 -17.83 -21.12 11.71
CA GLY A 487 -16.88 -20.61 12.70
C GLY A 487 -17.35 -19.36 13.43
N ILE A 488 -17.93 -18.41 12.70
CA ILE A 488 -18.51 -17.19 13.27
C ILE A 488 -19.61 -17.56 14.26
N ARG A 489 -20.53 -18.44 13.86
CA ARG A 489 -21.63 -18.89 14.73
C ARG A 489 -21.12 -19.61 15.97
N ALA A 490 -20.09 -20.44 15.83
CA ALA A 490 -19.48 -21.15 16.96
C ALA A 490 -18.76 -20.22 17.94
N TRP A 491 -18.01 -19.22 17.45
CA TRP A 491 -17.14 -18.39 18.30
C TRP A 491 -17.80 -17.11 18.82
N TYR A 492 -18.78 -16.59 18.09
CA TYR A 492 -19.48 -15.33 18.38
C TYR A 492 -20.98 -15.52 18.64
N GLY A 493 -21.52 -16.73 18.48
CA GLY A 493 -22.93 -17.06 18.73
C GLY A 493 -23.85 -16.70 17.58
N SER A 494 -23.69 -15.50 16.99
CA SER A 494 -24.49 -15.06 15.83
C SER A 494 -23.67 -14.22 14.84
N TYR A 495 -24.22 -14.07 13.63
CA TYR A 495 -23.63 -13.24 12.57
C TYR A 495 -23.68 -11.75 12.92
N GLU A 496 -24.73 -11.34 13.62
CA GLU A 496 -24.93 -9.99 14.13
C GLU A 496 -23.91 -9.66 15.21
N ALA A 497 -23.69 -10.56 16.17
CA ALA A 497 -22.70 -10.39 17.23
C ALA A 497 -21.28 -10.26 16.66
N PHE A 498 -20.94 -11.03 15.62
CA PHE A 498 -19.68 -10.86 14.90
C PHE A 498 -19.57 -9.51 14.21
N THR A 499 -20.63 -9.08 13.52
CA THR A 499 -20.65 -7.78 12.84
C THR A 499 -20.49 -6.62 13.84
N GLU A 500 -21.15 -6.69 14.99
CA GLU A 500 -20.98 -5.74 16.09
C GLU A 500 -19.57 -5.80 16.70
N TYR A 501 -19.01 -6.99 16.86
CA TYR A 501 -17.64 -7.17 17.33
C TYR A 501 -16.61 -6.51 16.39
N VAL A 502 -16.81 -6.64 15.08
CA VAL A 502 -15.95 -5.99 14.07
C VAL A 502 -16.13 -4.46 14.10
N ARG A 503 -17.37 -3.97 14.15
CA ARG A 503 -17.69 -2.53 14.17
C ARG A 503 -17.29 -1.83 15.47
N GLY A 504 -17.20 -2.56 16.58
CA GLY A 504 -16.87 -2.06 17.90
C GLY A 504 -15.41 -2.37 18.28
N PRO A 505 -15.14 -3.45 19.04
CA PRO A 505 -13.81 -3.80 19.53
C PRO A 505 -12.69 -3.77 18.49
N VAL A 506 -12.88 -4.44 17.34
CA VAL A 506 -11.85 -4.50 16.30
C VAL A 506 -11.61 -3.11 15.70
N PHE A 507 -12.67 -2.38 15.36
CA PHE A 507 -12.57 -1.01 14.89
C PHE A 507 -11.83 -0.10 15.89
N GLN A 508 -12.16 -0.18 17.18
CA GLN A 508 -11.51 0.63 18.23
C GLN A 508 -10.03 0.30 18.37
N GLU A 509 -9.66 -0.97 18.19
CA GLU A 509 -8.27 -1.39 18.20
C GLU A 509 -7.49 -0.85 16.99
N LEU A 510 -8.12 -0.80 15.81
CA LEU A 510 -7.48 -0.31 14.59
C LEU A 510 -7.47 1.22 14.46
N VAL A 511 -8.48 1.91 14.99
CA VAL A 511 -8.65 3.36 14.80
C VAL A 511 -7.58 4.17 15.51
N SER A 512 -7.17 3.80 16.73
CA SER A 512 -6.18 4.56 17.50
C SER A 512 -4.80 4.58 16.81
N PRO A 513 -4.23 3.44 16.36
CA PRO A 513 -3.01 3.41 15.56
C PRO A 513 -3.11 4.15 14.23
N LEU A 514 -4.28 4.12 13.57
CA LEU A 514 -4.47 4.82 12.30
C LEU A 514 -4.59 6.34 12.46
N LEU A 515 -5.32 6.83 13.46
CA LEU A 515 -5.45 8.26 13.72
C LEU A 515 -4.15 8.90 14.23
N SER A 516 -3.37 8.15 15.00
CA SER A 516 -2.05 8.58 15.47
C SER A 516 -0.90 8.20 14.54
N PHE A 517 -1.20 7.65 13.36
CA PHE A 517 -0.19 7.09 12.47
C PHE A 517 0.86 8.13 12.07
N GLN A 518 2.11 7.81 12.34
CA GLN A 518 3.28 8.53 11.88
C GLN A 518 4.16 7.62 11.04
N VAL A 519 4.84 8.20 10.06
CA VAL A 519 5.88 7.50 9.31
C VAL A 519 6.95 6.99 10.30
N PRO A 520 7.22 5.68 10.35
CA PRO A 520 8.21 5.10 11.25
C PRO A 520 9.60 5.75 11.11
N LEU A 521 10.31 5.96 12.23
CA LEU A 521 11.66 6.56 12.28
C LEU A 521 12.64 5.92 11.29
N ARG A 522 12.55 4.60 11.09
CA ARG A 522 13.38 3.86 10.12
C ARG A 522 13.34 4.45 8.71
N TYR A 523 12.19 4.96 8.25
CA TYR A 523 12.09 5.53 6.90
C TYR A 523 12.66 6.95 6.83
N TRP A 524 12.54 7.74 7.90
CA TRP A 524 13.21 9.04 8.00
C TRP A 524 14.73 8.91 7.97
N ILE A 525 15.28 7.87 8.62
CA ILE A 525 16.71 7.55 8.52
C ILE A 525 17.10 7.26 7.08
N LEU A 526 16.37 6.39 6.36
CA LEU A 526 16.68 6.07 4.97
C LEU A 526 16.64 7.30 4.05
N ILE A 527 15.61 8.13 4.19
CA ILE A 527 15.46 9.39 3.44
C ILE A 527 16.64 10.34 3.74
N GLY A 528 16.99 10.50 5.02
CA GLY A 528 18.08 11.38 5.45
C GLY A 528 19.46 10.92 4.96
N LEU A 529 19.75 9.61 5.02
CA LEU A 529 21.02 9.05 4.53
C LEU A 529 21.17 9.23 3.01
N PHE A 530 20.10 9.05 2.25
CA PHE A 530 20.12 9.24 0.81
C PHE A 530 20.55 10.68 0.45
N GLU A 531 20.02 11.67 1.15
CA GLU A 531 20.40 13.08 1.00
C GLU A 531 21.81 13.38 1.51
N MET A 532 22.21 12.77 2.63
CA MET A 532 23.50 13.01 3.26
C MET A 532 24.68 12.76 2.31
N SER A 533 24.60 11.71 1.49
CA SER A 533 25.65 11.38 0.51
C SER A 533 25.96 12.55 -0.42
N SER A 534 24.93 13.29 -0.86
CA SER A 534 25.11 14.44 -1.74
C SER A 534 25.73 15.65 -1.06
N LEU A 535 25.47 15.84 0.24
CA LEU A 535 25.98 16.96 1.02
C LEU A 535 27.44 16.72 1.48
N LEU A 536 27.81 15.46 1.69
CA LEU A 536 29.18 15.06 2.04
C LEU A 536 30.19 15.28 0.90
N GLU A 537 29.73 15.44 -0.35
CA GLU A 537 30.60 15.76 -1.48
C GLU A 537 31.40 17.05 -1.24
N PHE A 538 30.73 18.09 -0.71
CA PHE A 538 31.39 19.35 -0.34
C PHE A 538 32.42 19.16 0.77
N THR A 539 32.12 18.30 1.76
CA THR A 539 33.05 17.99 2.85
C THR A 539 34.35 17.37 2.32
N VAL A 540 34.23 16.35 1.46
CA VAL A 540 35.38 15.65 0.87
C VAL A 540 36.22 16.63 0.03
N ALA A 541 35.57 17.49 -0.73
CA ALA A 541 36.26 18.48 -1.54
C ALA A 541 36.96 19.57 -0.72
N PHE A 542 36.38 20.04 0.39
CA PHE A 542 37.05 20.98 1.29
C PHE A 542 38.27 20.36 1.95
N ILE A 543 38.19 19.08 2.35
CA ILE A 543 39.33 18.34 2.88
C ILE A 543 40.46 18.26 1.84
N ARG A 544 40.13 17.88 0.59
CA ARG A 544 41.12 17.83 -0.51
C ARG A 544 41.70 19.20 -0.87
N GLY A 545 40.87 20.25 -0.81
CA GLY A 545 41.28 21.62 -1.09
C GLY A 545 42.14 22.26 0.02
N GLY A 546 42.44 21.54 1.09
CA GLY A 546 43.23 22.05 2.22
C GLY A 546 42.51 23.11 3.03
N ALA A 547 41.17 23.05 3.09
CA ALA A 547 40.39 23.97 3.90
C ALA A 547 40.71 23.82 5.40
N PRO A 548 40.67 24.91 6.19
CA PRO A 548 40.82 24.83 7.64
C PRO A 548 39.80 23.88 8.27
N ILE A 549 40.22 23.14 9.30
CA ILE A 549 39.34 22.18 10.00
C ILE A 549 38.08 22.84 10.55
N GLU A 550 38.17 24.10 10.98
CA GLU A 550 37.02 24.87 11.46
C GLU A 550 35.95 25.06 10.38
N LEU A 551 36.35 25.28 9.12
CA LEU A 551 35.44 25.41 7.99
C LEU A 551 34.79 24.07 7.66
N VAL A 552 35.57 22.98 7.66
CA VAL A 552 35.06 21.62 7.44
C VAL A 552 34.02 21.24 8.51
N LEU A 553 34.31 21.53 9.78
CA LEU A 553 33.37 21.30 10.88
C LEU A 553 32.13 22.20 10.79
N SER A 554 32.31 23.47 10.38
CA SER A 554 31.20 24.40 10.14
C SER A 554 30.25 23.85 9.06
N GLN A 555 30.79 23.37 7.95
CA GLN A 555 30.03 22.78 6.85
C GLN A 555 29.31 21.49 7.28
N LEU A 556 29.96 20.60 8.05
CA LEU A 556 29.36 19.38 8.57
C LEU A 556 28.17 19.67 9.50
N LEU A 557 28.28 20.68 10.37
CA LEU A 557 27.22 21.04 11.31
C LEU A 557 26.08 21.79 10.64
N ALA A 558 26.37 22.86 9.89
CA ALA A 558 25.34 23.69 9.27
C ALA A 558 24.77 23.07 7.98
N SER A 559 25.62 22.74 7.03
CA SER A 559 25.19 22.34 5.68
C SER A 559 24.92 20.86 5.50
N VAL A 560 25.42 19.99 6.39
CA VAL A 560 25.04 18.58 6.42
C VAL A 560 24.00 18.31 7.49
N LEU A 561 24.36 18.37 8.77
CA LEU A 561 23.48 17.97 9.87
C LEU A 561 22.23 18.86 9.97
N SER A 562 22.39 20.17 10.11
CA SER A 562 21.24 21.08 10.25
C SER A 562 20.36 21.05 9.00
N GLN A 563 20.94 21.03 7.80
CA GLN A 563 20.16 20.99 6.56
C GLN A 563 19.31 19.71 6.43
N ILE A 564 19.86 18.54 6.76
CA ILE A 564 19.11 17.28 6.74
C ILE A 564 17.95 17.34 7.73
N LEU A 565 18.20 17.82 8.95
CA LEU A 565 17.18 17.92 9.99
C LEU A 565 16.04 18.88 9.58
N TRP A 566 16.37 20.04 9.00
CA TRP A 566 15.35 20.96 8.47
C TRP A 566 14.55 20.34 7.32
N ARG A 567 15.18 19.61 6.39
CA ARG A 567 14.48 18.90 5.31
C ARG A 567 13.54 17.82 5.85
N LEU A 568 13.99 17.02 6.81
CA LEU A 568 13.16 15.99 7.45
C LEU A 568 11.97 16.63 8.17
N LEU A 569 12.17 17.75 8.87
CA LEU A 569 11.09 18.49 9.53
C LEU A 569 10.09 19.07 8.51
N ALA A 570 10.58 19.61 7.38
CA ALA A 570 9.72 20.08 6.30
C ALA A 570 8.85 18.95 5.73
N MET A 571 9.43 17.76 5.53
CA MET A 571 8.67 16.59 5.08
C MET A 571 7.66 16.13 6.12
N GLN A 572 7.99 16.15 7.42
CA GLN A 572 7.02 15.85 8.46
C GLN A 572 5.84 16.83 8.45
N LEU A 573 6.14 18.12 8.26
CA LEU A 573 5.11 19.15 8.12
C LEU A 573 4.22 18.90 6.90
N VAL A 574 4.79 18.50 5.76
CA VAL A 574 4.02 18.06 4.58
C VAL A 574 3.04 16.95 4.97
N PHE A 575 3.52 15.86 5.59
CA PHE A 575 2.67 14.73 5.94
C PHE A 575 1.57 15.13 6.93
N PHE A 576 1.90 15.96 7.91
CA PHE A 576 0.95 16.50 8.87
C PHE A 576 -0.15 17.32 8.18
N LEU A 577 0.23 18.27 7.33
CA LEU A 577 -0.71 19.09 6.57
C LEU A 577 -1.52 18.25 5.59
N CYS A 578 -0.91 17.26 4.95
CA CYS A 578 -1.60 16.37 4.02
C CYS A 578 -2.66 15.50 4.71
N ASP A 579 -2.37 14.98 5.91
CA ASP A 579 -3.35 14.24 6.71
C ASP A 579 -4.49 15.18 7.18
N ARG A 580 -4.17 16.39 7.65
CA ARG A 580 -5.19 17.35 8.10
C ARG A 580 -6.08 17.86 6.97
N CYS A 581 -5.48 18.20 5.84
CA CYS A 581 -6.14 18.73 4.65
C CYS A 581 -6.52 17.63 3.64
N SER A 582 -6.71 16.39 4.09
CA SER A 582 -7.00 15.23 3.21
C SER A 582 -8.39 15.26 2.57
N PHE A 583 -9.18 16.32 2.77
CA PHE A 583 -10.53 16.45 2.22
C PHE A 583 -10.45 16.71 0.71
N SER A 584 -11.17 15.91 -0.08
CA SER A 584 -11.33 16.08 -1.51
C SER A 584 -12.48 17.05 -1.80
N GLY A 585 -12.16 18.34 -1.94
CA GLY A 585 -13.09 19.29 -2.55
C GLY A 585 -13.27 19.00 -4.05
N PHE A 586 -14.32 19.53 -4.66
CA PHE A 586 -14.52 19.40 -6.12
C PHE A 586 -13.55 20.31 -6.90
N GLY A 587 -12.87 19.74 -7.90
CA GLY A 587 -12.14 20.50 -8.93
C GLY A 587 -10.93 21.29 -8.41
N CYS A 588 -10.79 22.55 -8.85
CA CYS A 588 -9.61 23.39 -8.66
C CYS A 588 -9.27 23.68 -7.19
N ILE A 589 -10.25 23.65 -6.28
CA ILE A 589 -10.03 23.91 -4.85
C ILE A 589 -9.09 22.87 -4.25
N ASP A 590 -9.20 21.61 -4.67
CA ASP A 590 -8.34 20.54 -4.17
C ASP A 590 -6.88 20.72 -4.62
N LEU A 591 -6.68 21.19 -5.86
CA LEU A 591 -5.35 21.54 -6.34
C LEU A 591 -4.78 22.77 -5.63
N LEU A 592 -5.60 23.80 -5.37
CA LEU A 592 -5.20 25.01 -4.65
C LEU A 592 -4.71 24.72 -3.23
N VAL A 593 -5.35 23.80 -2.52
CA VAL A 593 -4.87 23.38 -1.18
C VAL A 593 -3.51 22.68 -1.27
N SER A 594 -3.31 21.82 -2.27
CA SER A 594 -2.01 21.17 -2.51
C SER A 594 -0.93 22.20 -2.84
N PHE A 595 -1.28 23.21 -3.64
CA PHE A 595 -0.40 24.31 -4.00
C PHE A 595 -0.05 25.19 -2.80
N GLY A 596 -1.00 25.49 -1.92
CA GLY A 596 -0.75 26.22 -0.68
C GLY A 596 0.23 25.49 0.25
N ILE A 597 0.08 24.17 0.41
CA ILE A 597 1.03 23.34 1.18
C ILE A 597 2.41 23.36 0.51
N TRP A 598 2.46 23.20 -0.81
CA TRP A 598 3.71 23.26 -1.57
C TRP A 598 4.43 24.59 -1.37
N LEU A 599 3.73 25.73 -1.53
CA LEU A 599 4.32 27.07 -1.39
C LEU A 599 4.90 27.28 0.01
N LEU A 600 4.18 26.86 1.05
CA LEU A 600 4.63 26.93 2.44
C LEU A 600 5.92 26.12 2.65
N VAL A 601 5.99 24.92 2.08
CA VAL A 601 7.14 24.02 2.24
C VAL A 601 8.34 24.54 1.46
N VAL A 602 8.14 25.09 0.25
CA VAL A 602 9.20 25.74 -0.52
C VAL A 602 9.76 26.96 0.24
N ALA A 603 8.90 27.80 0.80
CA ALA A 603 9.31 28.95 1.60
C ALA A 603 10.10 28.50 2.85
N PHE A 604 9.65 27.45 3.52
CA PHE A 604 10.36 26.87 4.67
C PHE A 604 11.74 26.32 4.28
N LEU A 605 11.82 25.54 3.20
CA LEU A 605 13.08 24.98 2.71
C LEU A 605 14.05 26.08 2.28
N PHE A 606 13.56 27.11 1.59
CA PHE A 606 14.36 28.28 1.21
C PHE A 606 14.90 29.00 2.44
N GLY A 607 14.04 29.33 3.41
CA GLY A 607 14.44 29.99 4.65
C GLY A 607 15.47 29.18 5.44
N SER A 608 15.26 27.87 5.54
CA SER A 608 16.21 26.97 6.21
C SER A 608 17.58 26.93 5.51
N PHE A 609 17.60 26.95 4.18
CA PHE A 609 18.83 26.96 3.39
C PHE A 609 19.62 28.27 3.55
N GLN A 610 18.91 29.41 3.58
CA GLN A 610 19.56 30.70 3.85
C GLN A 610 20.13 30.77 5.28
N LEU A 611 19.40 30.23 6.26
CA LEU A 611 19.83 30.19 7.65
C LEU A 611 21.08 29.33 7.84
N THR A 612 21.13 28.14 7.24
CA THR A 612 22.30 27.25 7.32
C THR A 612 23.50 27.82 6.57
N GLY A 613 23.30 28.40 5.38
CA GLY A 613 24.36 29.08 4.64
C GLY A 613 24.93 30.29 5.40
N PHE A 614 24.07 31.09 6.05
CA PHE A 614 24.52 32.18 6.92
C PHE A 614 25.31 31.66 8.13
N ALA A 615 24.85 30.57 8.76
CA ALA A 615 25.55 29.95 9.88
C ALA A 615 26.95 29.47 9.47
N GLU A 616 27.05 28.77 8.33
CA GLU A 616 28.31 28.28 7.78
C GLU A 616 29.32 29.41 7.54
N ALA A 617 28.87 30.49 6.89
CA ALA A 617 29.70 31.63 6.50
C ALA A 617 30.26 32.43 7.70
N ASN A 618 29.58 32.41 8.85
CA ASN A 618 29.93 33.21 10.03
C ASN A 618 30.64 32.40 11.13
N GLY A 619 31.04 31.16 10.83
CA GLY A 619 31.95 30.37 11.66
C GLY A 619 31.31 29.29 12.52
N LEU A 620 32.17 28.51 13.17
CA LEU A 620 31.81 27.24 13.81
C LEU A 620 30.76 27.37 14.93
N ALA A 621 30.84 28.43 15.74
CA ALA A 621 29.90 28.64 16.85
C ALA A 621 28.45 28.80 16.36
N LEU A 622 28.25 29.55 15.27
CA LEU A 622 26.91 29.76 14.71
C LEU A 622 26.41 28.50 13.99
N SER A 623 27.30 27.76 13.33
CA SER A 623 26.99 26.45 12.76
C SER A 623 26.56 25.42 13.81
N ALA A 624 27.25 25.39 14.96
CA ALA A 624 26.88 24.55 16.09
C ALA A 624 25.51 24.97 16.68
N ALA A 625 25.25 26.27 16.81
CA ALA A 625 23.96 26.78 17.27
C ALA A 625 22.80 26.40 16.30
N SER A 626 23.04 26.50 14.99
CA SER A 626 22.08 26.10 13.96
C SER A 626 21.78 24.59 14.01
N ALA A 627 22.81 23.76 14.12
CA ALA A 627 22.66 22.32 14.29
C ALA A 627 21.91 21.94 15.57
N LEU A 628 22.19 22.62 16.69
CA LEU A 628 21.48 22.43 17.95
C LEU A 628 20.01 22.82 17.81
N LEU A 629 19.71 23.96 17.20
CA LEU A 629 18.34 24.42 16.96
C LEU A 629 17.55 23.41 16.11
N ALA A 630 18.14 22.93 15.02
CA ALA A 630 17.52 21.93 14.15
C ALA A 630 17.31 20.59 14.88
N SER A 631 18.25 20.21 15.75
CA SER A 631 18.17 18.99 16.57
C SER A 631 17.05 19.08 17.61
N VAL A 632 16.94 20.22 18.31
CA VAL A 632 15.86 20.48 19.28
C VAL A 632 14.52 20.52 18.57
N ALA A 633 14.40 21.22 17.44
CA ALA A 633 13.16 21.27 16.66
C ALA A 633 12.73 19.88 16.18
N SER A 634 13.67 19.08 15.68
CA SER A 634 13.41 17.69 15.30
C SER A 634 12.98 16.85 16.50
N PHE A 635 13.71 16.92 17.62
CA PHE A 635 13.36 16.18 18.83
C PHE A 635 11.97 16.54 19.37
N LEU A 636 11.60 17.82 19.37
CA LEU A 636 10.26 18.28 19.76
C LEU A 636 9.19 17.82 18.78
N SER A 637 9.46 17.78 17.47
CA SER A 637 8.52 17.25 16.49
C SER A 637 8.29 15.75 16.66
N PHE A 638 9.37 14.95 16.74
CA PHE A 638 9.31 13.50 16.91
C PHE A 638 8.79 13.09 18.31
N GLY A 639 9.15 13.81 19.37
CA GLY A 639 8.79 13.51 20.77
C GLY A 639 7.51 14.18 21.27
N GLY A 640 7.23 15.40 20.85
CA GLY A 640 6.06 16.17 21.29
C GLY A 640 4.76 15.65 20.67
N TYR A 641 4.79 15.21 19.42
CA TYR A 641 3.60 14.72 18.72
C TYR A 641 3.13 13.37 19.29
N THR A 642 4.06 12.49 19.65
CA THR A 642 3.75 11.21 20.31
C THR A 642 3.20 11.43 21.72
N CYS A 643 3.71 12.39 22.48
CA CYS A 643 3.23 12.74 23.82
C CYS A 643 1.83 13.41 23.79
N LEU A 644 1.60 14.36 22.88
CA LEU A 644 0.33 15.06 22.71
C LEU A 644 -0.80 14.11 22.29
N MET A 645 -0.53 13.22 21.32
CA MET A 645 -1.53 12.23 20.86
C MET A 645 -1.80 11.16 21.92
N ARG A 646 -0.82 10.79 22.75
CA ARG A 646 -1.02 9.84 23.86
C ARG A 646 -1.92 10.41 24.97
N ARG A 647 -1.92 11.73 25.16
CA ARG A 647 -2.86 12.43 26.06
C ARG A 647 -4.27 12.56 25.49
N LEU A 648 -4.40 12.59 24.15
CA LEU A 648 -5.69 12.69 23.47
C LEU A 648 -6.33 11.34 23.13
N SER A 649 -5.58 10.23 23.22
CA SER A 649 -6.14 8.88 23.08
C SER A 649 -6.94 8.51 24.33
N PRO A 650 -8.20 8.06 24.20
CA PRO A 650 -8.95 7.57 25.35
C PRO A 650 -8.19 6.41 26.01
N LYS A 651 -8.09 6.45 27.35
CA LYS A 651 -7.47 5.37 28.13
C LYS A 651 -8.19 4.06 27.81
N ARG A 652 -7.44 3.00 27.50
CA ARG A 652 -7.98 1.63 27.36
C ARG A 652 -8.73 1.28 28.65
N GLY A 653 -10.07 1.23 28.58
CA GLY A 653 -10.85 0.50 29.56
C GLY A 653 -10.54 -0.98 29.37
N SER A 654 -10.10 -1.66 30.44
CA SER A 654 -10.01 -3.12 30.47
C SER A 654 -11.41 -3.69 30.34
N PHE A 655 -11.75 -4.22 29.17
CA PHE A 655 -12.94 -5.03 29.00
C PHE A 655 -12.66 -6.40 29.64
N THR A 656 -13.24 -6.65 30.82
CA THR A 656 -13.30 -7.98 31.42
C THR A 656 -14.46 -8.77 30.80
N PRO A 657 -14.31 -10.06 30.45
CA PRO A 657 -15.26 -10.76 29.58
C PRO A 657 -16.45 -11.40 30.32
N ASN A 658 -16.96 -10.82 31.40
CA ASN A 658 -17.94 -11.50 32.27
C ASN A 658 -19.35 -10.91 32.35
N ASP A 659 -19.70 -9.89 31.58
CA ASP A 659 -21.07 -9.39 31.59
C ASP A 659 -21.88 -10.00 30.44
N SER A 660 -22.38 -11.22 30.67
CA SER A 660 -23.51 -11.79 29.93
C SER A 660 -24.80 -11.06 30.35
N PRO A 661 -25.65 -10.57 29.42
CA PRO A 661 -26.92 -9.97 29.78
C PRO A 661 -27.90 -11.09 30.13
N ILE A 662 -28.05 -11.38 31.41
CA ILE A 662 -29.20 -12.12 31.93
C ILE A 662 -30.38 -11.15 31.90
N LEU A 663 -31.39 -11.54 31.13
CA LEU A 663 -32.73 -10.98 31.15
C LEU A 663 -33.28 -11.06 32.57
N ASP A 664 -33.65 -9.93 33.17
CA ASP A 664 -34.60 -9.94 34.28
C ASP A 664 -35.75 -8.97 34.01
N GLU A 665 -36.93 -9.59 33.98
CA GLU A 665 -38.24 -9.01 33.85
C GLU A 665 -38.66 -8.30 35.15
N LYS A 666 -39.39 -7.19 34.98
CA LYS A 666 -40.37 -6.61 35.93
C LYS A 666 -39.85 -6.05 37.26
N GLN A 667 -39.96 -4.72 37.41
CA GLN A 667 -40.99 -4.09 38.26
C GLN A 667 -41.03 -2.56 38.05
N GLY A 668 -42.25 -2.01 38.10
CA GLY A 668 -42.60 -0.64 37.73
C GLY A 668 -42.24 0.47 38.74
N PRO A 669 -42.72 1.71 38.49
CA PRO A 669 -42.05 2.93 38.93
C PRO A 669 -42.56 3.46 40.27
N LYS A 670 -41.67 4.06 41.08
CA LYS A 670 -42.08 4.98 42.14
C LYS A 670 -41.19 6.22 42.21
N ARG A 671 -41.90 7.36 42.20
CA ARG A 671 -41.47 8.75 42.40
C ARG A 671 -40.85 8.96 43.79
N GLY A 672 -40.04 10.01 43.94
CA GLY A 672 -39.95 10.74 45.21
C GLY A 672 -38.61 11.44 45.48
N SER A 673 -38.64 12.76 45.36
CA SER A 673 -37.70 13.77 45.84
C SER A 673 -37.14 13.57 47.25
N SER A 674 -35.88 13.97 47.50
CA SER A 674 -35.47 15.07 48.41
C SER A 674 -33.99 14.94 48.84
N THR A 675 -33.23 16.01 48.63
CA THR A 675 -32.01 16.39 49.37
C THR A 675 -32.41 17.04 50.72
N PRO A 676 -31.49 17.41 51.65
CA PRO A 676 -30.04 17.21 51.72
C PRO A 676 -29.56 16.67 53.09
N ASP A 677 -28.23 16.53 53.24
CA ASP A 677 -27.42 17.29 54.23
C ASP A 677 -26.47 16.47 55.13
N VAL A 678 -25.36 17.14 55.47
CA VAL A 678 -24.41 16.91 56.58
C VAL A 678 -23.20 15.98 56.35
N SER A 679 -22.04 16.62 56.12
CA SER A 679 -20.70 16.14 56.55
C SER A 679 -20.55 16.35 58.07
N PRO A 680 -19.63 15.63 58.75
CA PRO A 680 -18.34 16.26 58.99
C PRO A 680 -17.12 15.32 58.98
N ALA A 681 -15.98 15.99 58.96
CA ALA A 681 -14.60 15.53 58.91
C ALA A 681 -14.13 14.61 60.06
N LEU A 682 -13.02 13.91 59.77
CA LEU A 682 -11.88 13.48 60.62
C LEU A 682 -11.31 12.24 59.92
N GLY A 683 -10.04 12.07 59.58
CA GLY A 683 -8.79 12.70 59.96
C GLY A 683 -7.71 11.61 59.82
N GLU A 684 -6.51 11.98 59.37
CA GLU A 684 -5.25 11.25 59.64
C GLU A 684 -5.06 9.85 59.02
N ASN A 685 -3.86 9.33 58.81
CA ASN A 685 -2.52 9.78 58.41
C ASN A 685 -1.72 8.47 58.28
N GLN A 686 -0.73 8.46 57.37
CA GLN A 686 0.43 7.53 57.33
C GLN A 686 0.14 6.06 56.92
N ALA A 687 0.95 5.39 56.09
CA ALA A 687 2.32 5.64 55.60
C ALA A 687 2.48 5.14 54.15
#